data_AF-A0A9D6FL03-F1
#
_entry.id   AF-A0A9D6FL03-F1
#
_cell.length_a   1.000
_cell.length_b   1.000
_cell.length_c   1.000
_cell.angle_alpha   90.00
_cell.angle_beta   90.00
_cell.angle_gamma   90.00
#
_symmetry.space_group_name_H-M   'P 1'
#
loop_
_entity.id
_entity.type
_entity.pdbx_description
1 polymer ?
#
loop_
_entity_poly.entity_id
_entity_poly.type
_entity_poly.pdbx_seq_one_letter_code
_entity_poly.pdbx_strand_id
1 'polypeptide(L)'
;MSRSVLIMSITALLLAVRIAPATTGHVTVRVYNLDDRKSDKVGKPAGSGVVVKVDGSFAGLTDSKGVLELDLPPGQHRVEAVVPSKSMGWADVTLSDGESMPLELILDDGKDVVEPTTLEATEIPNGVLPYSFPTLSMRFVKEGEAIRLKTLEAVDLVDATGAPFVRMGSLFRVTEKGVIKATKPNKIRNHVLNGLAAGASGIRVVGVDAEGFTHENTIAYRLGILDLEVALKVPPSLPSLNLAGLPLTIEVLGTNTIYQVVTDQAGVLTLKEFPMGVLAFRGVTQAGGVFYYASGIADDIWGSIAVTLTMRSVTDIKAGVRAISVEHIAGPEQTLPIPRPASRQPSVPGRNGALLPSGDGEDTVTVASGPEGAMIEEMLDIPLKKGTKTITLKYEVCTDEYPEYVLPQSEFNDAWAVEVYANSTGATLFSKSMNVNSQLWSAPTWQGDGCTGDVTTTLNVEALAKSADTSLTMLVRSMNVSDELLPTYVMAGLSHVDIDIDFVSISDNRSHISVPRSGQHNTYQVTMDIKATKPKDAKFTKIKMTLLGEGGDLQVLIDQTGVGGSVVDRGNDILRVIVTMSQRASAVNTDPPPAGALRYKFRIDVKRKSDESYDEEEFGGYTGLWGMPQTVARYGVRDAGGDDWAKRETYRWLQNNTGLITRVDDISGEHGRNIGHQTHDRGVDIDMFHYYTLPGGAVSGGANYDLLRQALIDAIGGNQGQAQQVSAWITTSRTSLASLVANNNVGYVYYAIGSADGILPDGWARDLLTRGRVTPTVGDEYNTGLGNWNRQTITYNAVHNSHIHIHLNY
;
A
#
# COMPACT_ATOMS: atom_id res chain seq x y z
N MET A 1 -23.10 -13.21 -15.10
CA MET A 1 -22.62 -14.04 -16.23
C MET A 1 -23.81 -14.50 -17.05
N SER A 2 -23.79 -14.33 -18.38
CA SER A 2 -24.91 -14.77 -19.23
C SER A 2 -24.87 -16.27 -19.45
N ARG A 3 -26.05 -16.90 -19.55
CA ARG A 3 -26.25 -18.35 -19.79
C ARG A 3 -25.47 -18.84 -21.02
N SER A 4 -25.20 -17.97 -21.98
CA SER A 4 -24.44 -18.25 -23.19
C SER A 4 -22.93 -18.40 -22.96
N VAL A 5 -22.35 -17.69 -21.98
CA VAL A 5 -20.94 -17.85 -21.59
C VAL A 5 -20.73 -19.18 -20.86
N LEU A 6 -21.69 -19.59 -20.02
CA LEU A 6 -21.64 -20.87 -19.34
C LEU A 6 -21.73 -22.05 -20.32
N ILE A 7 -22.59 -21.96 -21.33
CA ILE A 7 -22.74 -23.00 -22.36
C ILE A 7 -21.51 -23.07 -23.27
N MET A 8 -20.90 -21.94 -23.64
CA MET A 8 -19.64 -21.96 -24.41
C MET A 8 -18.47 -22.52 -23.60
N SER A 9 -18.37 -22.22 -22.30
CA SER A 9 -17.33 -22.80 -21.44
C SER A 9 -17.52 -24.30 -21.20
N ILE A 10 -18.76 -24.76 -21.02
CA ILE A 10 -19.08 -26.20 -20.89
C ILE A 10 -18.82 -26.94 -22.21
N THR A 11 -19.12 -26.31 -23.36
CA THR A 11 -18.88 -26.91 -24.68
C THR A 11 -17.37 -26.91 -25.02
N ALA A 12 -16.62 -25.90 -24.60
CA ALA A 12 -15.15 -25.87 -24.74
C ALA A 12 -14.47 -26.88 -23.81
N LEU A 13 -14.99 -27.10 -22.61
CA LEU A 13 -14.55 -28.17 -21.69
C LEU A 13 -14.87 -29.57 -22.26
N LEU A 14 -16.07 -29.74 -22.85
CA LEU A 14 -16.47 -30.99 -23.50
C LEU A 14 -15.71 -31.25 -24.81
N LEU A 15 -15.26 -30.21 -25.54
CA LEU A 15 -14.41 -30.37 -26.72
C LEU A 15 -12.93 -30.58 -26.37
N ALA A 16 -12.45 -30.06 -25.23
CA ALA A 16 -11.11 -30.32 -24.73
C ALA A 16 -10.95 -31.74 -24.16
N VAL A 17 -12.06 -32.38 -23.75
CA VAL A 17 -12.11 -33.78 -23.28
C VAL A 17 -12.39 -34.75 -24.45
N ARG A 18 -11.63 -34.61 -25.56
CA ARG A 18 -11.34 -35.75 -26.45
C ARG A 18 -9.99 -36.33 -26.03
N ILE A 19 -9.96 -36.88 -24.82
CA ILE A 19 -8.82 -37.64 -24.31
C ILE A 19 -8.86 -38.98 -25.05
N ALA A 20 -7.73 -39.41 -25.64
CA ALA A 20 -7.53 -40.81 -26.01
C ALA A 20 -7.97 -41.70 -24.84
N PRO A 21 -8.48 -42.94 -25.05
CA PRO A 21 -8.86 -43.80 -23.92
C PRO A 21 -7.72 -43.81 -22.92
N ALA A 22 -7.93 -43.24 -21.73
CA ALA A 22 -6.91 -43.21 -20.70
C ALA A 22 -6.63 -44.66 -20.38
N THR A 23 -5.43 -45.12 -20.71
CA THR A 23 -4.96 -46.45 -20.38
C THR A 23 -4.94 -46.54 -18.86
N THR A 24 -5.77 -47.42 -18.31
CA THR A 24 -5.86 -47.66 -16.87
C THR A 24 -4.80 -48.67 -16.47
N GLY A 25 -4.18 -48.47 -15.30
CA GLY A 25 -3.46 -49.53 -14.63
C GLY A 25 -4.43 -50.50 -13.94
N HIS A 26 -4.04 -51.75 -13.79
CA HIS A 26 -4.82 -52.81 -13.17
C HIS A 26 -4.24 -53.17 -11.79
N VAL A 27 -5.05 -53.12 -10.74
CA VAL A 27 -4.63 -53.45 -9.37
C VAL A 27 -5.40 -54.64 -8.86
N THR A 28 -4.67 -55.69 -8.48
CA THR A 28 -5.21 -56.84 -7.75
C THR A 28 -5.05 -56.63 -6.26
N VAL A 29 -6.10 -56.13 -5.59
CA VAL A 29 -6.12 -55.90 -4.15
C VAL A 29 -6.40 -57.22 -3.43
N ARG A 30 -5.47 -57.69 -2.60
CA ARG A 30 -5.61 -58.87 -1.75
C ARG A 30 -5.63 -58.46 -0.29
N VAL A 31 -6.70 -58.79 0.41
CA VAL A 31 -6.90 -58.40 1.78
C VAL A 31 -6.73 -59.59 2.72
N TYR A 32 -5.92 -59.43 3.76
CA TYR A 32 -5.63 -60.45 4.76
C TYR A 32 -5.99 -59.96 6.17
N ASN A 33 -6.33 -60.89 7.06
CA ASN A 33 -6.40 -60.58 8.49
C ASN A 33 -4.98 -60.46 9.07
N LEU A 34 -4.81 -59.64 10.11
CA LEU A 34 -3.57 -59.57 10.88
C LEU A 34 -3.24 -60.93 11.57
N ASP A 35 -1.97 -61.35 11.52
CA ASP A 35 -1.45 -62.46 12.35
C ASP A 35 -0.12 -62.07 12.99
N ASP A 36 -0.18 -61.50 14.21
CA ASP A 36 0.98 -60.98 14.95
C ASP A 36 2.04 -62.03 15.32
N ARG A 37 1.77 -63.32 15.09
CA ARG A 37 2.73 -64.41 15.31
C ARG A 37 3.69 -64.59 14.14
N LYS A 38 3.41 -63.98 12.99
CA LYS A 38 4.25 -64.05 11.78
C LYS A 38 5.07 -62.77 11.61
N SER A 39 6.27 -62.91 11.04
CA SER A 39 7.18 -61.78 10.82
C SER A 39 6.68 -60.78 9.78
N ASP A 40 5.88 -61.22 8.80
CA ASP A 40 5.24 -60.37 7.78
C ASP A 40 3.85 -59.86 8.20
N LYS A 41 3.33 -60.34 9.34
CA LYS A 41 2.00 -60.05 9.88
C LYS A 41 0.82 -60.46 8.97
N VAL A 42 1.07 -61.22 7.90
CA VAL A 42 0.05 -61.64 6.92
C VAL A 42 -0.66 -62.92 7.38
N GLY A 43 -1.91 -62.79 7.83
CA GLY A 43 -2.76 -63.90 8.24
C GLY A 43 -3.49 -64.59 7.09
N LYS A 44 -4.65 -65.19 7.39
CA LYS A 44 -5.52 -65.80 6.36
C LYS A 44 -6.21 -64.70 5.54
N PRO A 45 -6.53 -64.95 4.25
CA PRO A 45 -7.33 -64.01 3.46
C PRO A 45 -8.62 -63.61 4.19
N ALA A 46 -8.99 -62.35 4.09
CA ALA A 46 -10.12 -61.77 4.81
C ALA A 46 -11.48 -62.31 4.32
N GLY A 47 -11.51 -62.88 3.12
CA GLY A 47 -12.73 -63.43 2.51
C GLY A 47 -13.63 -62.35 1.90
N SER A 48 -14.88 -62.71 1.63
CA SER A 48 -15.82 -61.84 0.92
C SER A 48 -16.39 -60.72 1.79
N GLY A 49 -16.64 -59.57 1.17
CA GLY A 49 -17.39 -58.48 1.78
C GLY A 49 -16.55 -57.44 2.51
N VAL A 50 -15.23 -57.43 2.33
CA VAL A 50 -14.39 -56.31 2.77
C VAL A 50 -14.59 -55.16 1.79
N VAL A 51 -14.89 -53.97 2.33
CA VAL A 51 -15.07 -52.75 1.52
C VAL A 51 -13.72 -52.22 1.12
N VAL A 52 -13.49 -52.04 -0.18
CA VAL A 52 -12.29 -51.38 -0.70
C VAL A 52 -12.65 -49.98 -1.16
N LYS A 53 -11.88 -48.99 -0.72
CA LYS A 53 -11.97 -47.59 -1.13
C LYS A 53 -10.70 -47.18 -1.86
N VAL A 54 -10.83 -46.29 -2.85
CA VAL A 54 -9.71 -45.64 -3.52
C VAL A 54 -9.90 -44.14 -3.41
N ASP A 55 -8.91 -43.45 -2.86
CA ASP A 55 -8.94 -42.00 -2.61
C ASP A 55 -10.21 -41.57 -1.85
N GLY A 56 -10.62 -42.38 -0.87
CA GLY A 56 -11.81 -42.18 -0.05
C GLY A 56 -13.14 -42.62 -0.68
N SER A 57 -13.16 -42.94 -1.99
CA SER A 57 -14.36 -43.35 -2.73
C SER A 57 -14.55 -44.86 -2.73
N PHE A 58 -15.78 -45.36 -2.64
CA PHE A 58 -16.08 -46.79 -2.73
C PHE A 58 -15.66 -47.37 -4.08
N ALA A 59 -14.80 -48.39 -4.07
CA ALA A 59 -14.29 -49.04 -5.27
C ALA A 59 -14.89 -50.44 -5.48
N GLY A 60 -15.23 -51.15 -4.40
CA GLY A 60 -15.90 -52.46 -4.49
C GLY A 60 -15.84 -53.28 -3.21
N LEU A 61 -16.24 -54.55 -3.32
CA LEU A 61 -16.18 -55.55 -2.25
C LEU A 61 -15.27 -56.70 -2.65
N THR A 62 -14.46 -57.20 -1.72
CA THR A 62 -13.68 -58.42 -1.96
C THR A 62 -14.56 -59.65 -2.19
N ASP A 63 -14.05 -60.58 -2.99
CA ASP A 63 -14.66 -61.89 -3.23
C ASP A 63 -14.37 -62.89 -2.09
N SER A 64 -14.84 -64.13 -2.21
CA SER A 64 -14.63 -65.20 -1.21
C SER A 64 -13.16 -65.50 -0.87
N LYS A 65 -12.21 -65.05 -1.71
CA LYS A 65 -10.77 -65.21 -1.51
C LYS A 65 -10.11 -63.96 -0.92
N GLY A 66 -10.88 -62.91 -0.60
CA GLY A 66 -10.34 -61.64 -0.12
C GLY A 66 -9.74 -60.79 -1.23
N VAL A 67 -10.15 -60.99 -2.49
CA VAL A 67 -9.58 -60.30 -3.65
C VAL A 67 -10.58 -59.35 -4.29
N LEU A 68 -10.11 -58.17 -4.70
CA LEU A 68 -10.84 -57.25 -5.59
C LEU A 68 -9.90 -56.78 -6.71
N GLU A 69 -10.38 -56.85 -7.94
CA GLU A 69 -9.67 -56.33 -9.11
C GLU A 69 -10.19 -54.92 -9.44
N LEU A 70 -9.29 -53.97 -9.64
CA LEU A 70 -9.61 -52.56 -9.89
C LEU A 70 -8.84 -52.03 -11.10
N ASP A 71 -9.50 -51.24 -11.93
CA ASP A 71 -8.85 -50.44 -12.98
C ASP A 71 -8.77 -48.99 -12.53
N LEU A 72 -7.56 -48.46 -12.37
CA LEU A 72 -7.29 -47.12 -11.86
C LEU A 72 -6.51 -46.29 -12.88
N PRO A 73 -6.71 -44.97 -12.95
CA PRO A 73 -5.89 -44.12 -13.81
C PRO A 73 -4.41 -44.13 -13.34
N PRO A 74 -3.45 -43.75 -14.22
CA PRO A 74 -2.06 -43.59 -13.81
C PRO A 74 -1.92 -42.44 -12.81
N GLY A 75 -1.13 -42.62 -11.76
CA GLY A 75 -0.99 -41.65 -10.68
C GLY A 75 -0.81 -42.29 -9.31
N GLN A 76 -0.75 -41.45 -8.28
CA GLN A 76 -0.70 -41.88 -6.90
C GLN A 76 -2.12 -42.03 -6.36
N HIS A 77 -2.41 -43.17 -5.77
CA HIS A 77 -3.72 -43.53 -5.21
C HIS A 77 -3.55 -44.11 -3.81
N ARG A 78 -4.46 -43.78 -2.91
CA ARG A 78 -4.58 -44.43 -1.60
C ARG A 78 -5.68 -45.48 -1.65
N VAL A 79 -5.32 -46.73 -1.43
CA VAL A 79 -6.27 -47.85 -1.40
C VAL A 79 -6.47 -48.31 0.03
N GLU A 80 -7.72 -48.37 0.48
CA GLU A 80 -8.09 -48.74 1.83
C GLU A 80 -9.01 -49.97 1.80
N ALA A 81 -8.76 -50.95 2.65
CA ALA A 81 -9.64 -52.08 2.91
C ALA A 81 -10.24 -51.91 4.31
N VAL A 82 -11.56 -51.95 4.39
CA VAL A 82 -12.32 -51.69 5.62
C VAL A 82 -13.32 -52.81 5.84
N VAL A 83 -13.24 -53.45 7.00
CA VAL A 83 -14.34 -54.23 7.56
C VAL A 83 -15.08 -53.27 8.51
N PRO A 84 -16.31 -52.87 8.17
CA PRO A 84 -17.05 -51.87 8.94
C PRO A 84 -17.03 -52.17 10.45
N SER A 85 -16.65 -51.16 11.23
CA SER A 85 -16.58 -51.20 12.71
C SER A 85 -15.64 -52.24 13.32
N LYS A 86 -14.77 -52.90 12.55
CA LYS A 86 -13.96 -54.01 13.06
C LYS A 86 -12.47 -53.88 12.78
N SER A 87 -12.07 -53.66 11.53
CA SER A 87 -10.66 -53.62 11.15
C SER A 87 -10.44 -52.86 9.85
N MET A 88 -9.26 -52.27 9.70
CA MET A 88 -8.90 -51.55 8.48
C MET A 88 -7.43 -51.72 8.13
N GLY A 89 -7.12 -51.58 6.84
CA GLY A 89 -5.77 -51.55 6.29
C GLY A 89 -5.71 -50.60 5.12
N TRP A 90 -4.56 -49.99 4.85
CA TRP A 90 -4.39 -49.11 3.70
C TRP A 90 -2.96 -49.16 3.17
N ALA A 91 -2.80 -48.76 1.92
CA ALA A 91 -1.50 -48.54 1.29
C ALA A 91 -1.63 -47.46 0.21
N ASP A 92 -0.56 -46.69 0.03
CA ASP A 92 -0.42 -45.79 -1.11
C ASP A 92 0.26 -46.56 -2.25
N VAL A 93 -0.29 -46.46 -3.45
CA VAL A 93 0.25 -47.05 -4.67
C VAL A 93 0.47 -45.98 -5.71
N THR A 94 1.51 -46.14 -6.52
CA THR A 94 1.75 -45.29 -7.69
C THR A 94 1.69 -46.17 -8.92
N LEU A 95 0.74 -45.87 -9.81
CA LEU A 95 0.51 -46.62 -11.04
C LEU A 95 1.07 -45.88 -12.24
N SER A 96 1.89 -46.59 -13.02
CA SER A 96 2.28 -46.17 -14.36
C SER A 96 1.21 -46.56 -15.38
N ASP A 97 1.33 -45.99 -16.57
CA ASP A 97 0.39 -46.23 -17.66
C ASP A 97 0.33 -47.71 -18.10
N GLY A 98 -0.85 -48.33 -18.02
CA GLY A 98 -1.08 -49.74 -18.36
C GLY A 98 -0.44 -50.77 -17.40
N GLU A 99 0.11 -50.33 -16.28
CA GLU A 99 0.79 -51.21 -15.30
C GLU A 99 -0.20 -52.14 -14.60
N SER A 100 0.19 -53.40 -14.35
CA SER A 100 -0.57 -54.33 -13.52
C SER A 100 0.20 -54.66 -12.24
N MET A 101 -0.37 -54.40 -11.07
CA MET A 101 0.30 -54.63 -9.79
C MET A 101 -0.58 -55.36 -8.76
N PRO A 102 -0.03 -56.32 -8.00
CA PRO A 102 -0.69 -56.83 -6.81
C PRO A 102 -0.51 -55.87 -5.64
N LEU A 103 -1.57 -55.63 -4.88
CA LEU A 103 -1.54 -54.86 -3.65
C LEU A 103 -2.03 -55.71 -2.48
N GLU A 104 -1.20 -55.89 -1.45
CA GLU A 104 -1.60 -56.63 -0.25
C GLU A 104 -1.93 -55.66 0.88
N LEU A 105 -3.15 -55.76 1.41
CA LEU A 105 -3.64 -54.96 2.52
C LEU A 105 -3.89 -55.86 3.72
N ILE A 106 -3.35 -55.49 4.89
CA ILE A 106 -3.54 -56.23 6.14
C ILE A 106 -4.54 -55.46 7.00
N LEU A 107 -5.64 -56.13 7.35
CA LEU A 107 -6.66 -55.61 8.24
C LEU A 107 -6.19 -55.70 9.70
N ASP A 108 -5.92 -54.53 10.27
CA ASP A 108 -5.55 -54.34 11.67
C ASP A 108 -6.83 -54.17 12.51
N ASP A 109 -7.05 -55.07 13.47
CA ASP A 109 -8.20 -55.07 14.39
C ASP A 109 -7.89 -54.38 15.74
N GLY A 110 -6.65 -53.88 15.92
CA GLY A 110 -6.26 -53.09 17.08
C GLY A 110 -6.60 -51.60 16.98
N LYS A 111 -7.27 -51.18 15.90
CA LYS A 111 -7.63 -49.78 15.64
C LYS A 111 -9.15 -49.60 15.63
N ASP A 112 -9.63 -48.56 16.30
CA ASP A 112 -11.03 -48.15 16.21
C ASP A 112 -11.32 -47.68 14.78
N VAL A 113 -12.18 -48.41 14.08
CA VAL A 113 -12.59 -48.08 12.70
C VAL A 113 -13.83 -47.18 12.77
N VAL A 114 -13.58 -45.87 12.74
CA VAL A 114 -14.60 -44.82 12.71
C VAL A 114 -14.56 -44.11 11.37
N GLU A 115 -15.72 -43.91 10.74
CA GLU A 115 -15.84 -43.09 9.53
C GLU A 115 -15.71 -41.60 9.86
N PRO A 116 -14.86 -40.84 9.13
CA PRO A 116 -14.75 -39.41 9.32
C PRO A 116 -16.04 -38.73 8.88
N THR A 117 -16.80 -38.25 9.86
CA THR A 117 -18.08 -37.55 9.66
C THR A 117 -18.18 -36.37 10.59
N THR A 118 -19.03 -35.40 10.26
CA THR A 118 -19.36 -34.26 11.13
C THR A 118 -20.65 -34.55 11.89
N LEU A 119 -20.78 -34.08 13.13
CA LEU A 119 -22.02 -34.17 13.90
C LEU A 119 -22.69 -32.80 13.96
N GLU A 120 -23.93 -32.72 13.48
CA GLU A 120 -24.74 -31.52 13.51
C GLU A 120 -25.91 -31.69 14.49
N ALA A 121 -26.25 -30.63 15.22
CA ALA A 121 -27.49 -30.54 16.00
C ALA A 121 -28.32 -29.34 15.55
N THR A 122 -29.62 -29.54 15.35
CA THR A 122 -30.52 -28.46 14.89
C THR A 122 -30.71 -27.40 15.97
N GLU A 123 -30.75 -27.84 17.22
CA GLU A 123 -31.01 -26.99 18.40
C GLU A 123 -29.74 -26.40 19.02
N ILE A 124 -28.58 -26.53 18.37
CA ILE A 124 -27.32 -25.91 18.81
C ILE A 124 -26.81 -24.93 17.73
N PRO A 125 -27.61 -23.92 17.32
CA PRO A 125 -27.13 -22.91 16.38
C PRO A 125 -25.97 -22.13 17.02
N ASN A 126 -24.91 -21.89 16.23
CA ASN A 126 -23.73 -21.14 16.66
C ASN A 126 -23.07 -21.68 17.94
N GLY A 127 -23.20 -22.97 18.24
CA GLY A 127 -22.60 -23.59 19.42
C GLY A 127 -23.37 -23.37 20.73
N VAL A 128 -24.60 -22.83 20.69
CA VAL A 128 -25.41 -22.54 21.88
C VAL A 128 -26.63 -23.44 21.91
N LEU A 129 -26.73 -24.24 22.97
CA LEU A 129 -27.90 -25.06 23.28
C LEU A 129 -28.85 -24.24 24.18
N PRO A 130 -30.02 -23.80 23.71
CA PRO A 130 -30.93 -23.00 24.52
C PRO A 130 -31.51 -23.83 25.66
N TYR A 131 -31.45 -23.38 26.90
CA TYR A 131 -31.86 -24.18 28.06
C TYR A 131 -33.28 -24.72 27.94
N SER A 132 -34.21 -23.97 27.34
CA SER A 132 -35.62 -24.40 27.22
C SER A 132 -35.87 -25.36 26.05
N PHE A 133 -34.82 -25.85 25.36
CA PHE A 133 -34.94 -26.66 24.13
C PHE A 133 -36.08 -27.69 24.23
N PRO A 134 -37.10 -27.62 23.37
CA PRO A 134 -38.25 -28.54 23.43
C PRO A 134 -37.89 -29.92 22.85
N THR A 135 -36.87 -29.96 21.99
CA THR A 135 -36.32 -31.14 21.34
C THR A 135 -34.80 -31.05 21.28
N LEU A 136 -34.14 -32.18 21.07
CA LEU A 136 -32.73 -32.21 20.69
C LEU A 136 -32.56 -33.31 19.65
N SER A 137 -32.09 -32.92 18.46
CA SER A 137 -32.00 -33.76 17.28
C SER A 137 -30.62 -33.61 16.66
N MET A 138 -29.95 -34.74 16.42
CA MET A 138 -28.59 -34.78 15.88
C MET A 138 -28.50 -35.72 14.69
N ARG A 139 -27.54 -35.47 13.80
CA ARG A 139 -27.25 -36.33 12.65
C ARG A 139 -25.76 -36.28 12.31
N PHE A 140 -25.24 -37.38 11.79
CA PHE A 140 -23.94 -37.37 11.13
C PHE A 140 -24.09 -36.90 9.69
N VAL A 141 -23.13 -36.12 9.22
CA VAL A 141 -23.06 -35.61 7.86
C VAL A 141 -21.69 -35.91 7.26
N LYS A 142 -21.68 -36.44 6.04
CA LYS A 142 -20.49 -36.70 5.23
C LYS A 142 -20.70 -36.03 3.88
N GLU A 143 -19.77 -35.16 3.48
CA GLU A 143 -19.83 -34.45 2.18
C GLU A 143 -21.16 -33.70 1.92
N GLY A 144 -21.77 -33.18 3.00
CA GLY A 144 -23.04 -32.45 2.94
C GLY A 144 -24.29 -33.33 2.94
N GLU A 145 -24.15 -34.66 2.88
CA GLU A 145 -25.25 -35.61 2.95
C GLU A 145 -25.40 -36.21 4.35
N ALA A 146 -26.65 -36.34 4.81
CA ALA A 146 -26.96 -36.91 6.11
C ALA A 146 -26.82 -38.44 6.09
N ILE A 147 -26.03 -38.98 7.00
CA ILE A 147 -25.87 -40.42 7.21
C ILE A 147 -27.11 -40.99 7.88
N ARG A 148 -27.64 -42.07 7.31
CA ARG A 148 -28.80 -42.77 7.86
C ARG A 148 -28.36 -43.79 8.90
N LEU A 149 -28.30 -43.39 10.17
CA LEU A 149 -28.02 -44.33 11.26
C LEU A 149 -29.10 -45.42 11.39
N LYS A 150 -28.67 -46.60 11.82
CA LYS A 150 -29.50 -47.76 12.14
C LYS A 150 -29.54 -48.04 13.65
N THR A 151 -28.39 -47.99 14.31
CA THR A 151 -28.27 -48.15 15.77
C THR A 151 -27.52 -46.99 16.40
N LEU A 152 -27.77 -46.80 17.69
CA LEU A 152 -27.11 -45.81 18.54
C LEU A 152 -26.39 -46.57 19.63
N GLU A 153 -25.08 -46.44 19.70
CA GLU A 153 -24.23 -47.16 20.66
C GLU A 153 -24.02 -46.32 21.92
N ALA A 154 -23.71 -45.03 21.75
CA ALA A 154 -23.49 -44.11 22.86
C ALA A 154 -23.97 -42.70 22.55
N VAL A 155 -24.42 -42.01 23.59
CA VAL A 155 -24.54 -40.56 23.63
C VAL A 155 -24.06 -40.14 25.00
N ASP A 156 -22.98 -39.38 25.07
CA ASP A 156 -22.32 -39.03 26.32
C ASP A 156 -22.17 -37.51 26.43
N LEU A 157 -22.36 -36.96 27.63
CA LEU A 157 -21.79 -35.66 27.96
C LEU A 157 -20.31 -35.83 28.19
N VAL A 158 -19.49 -35.00 27.56
CA VAL A 158 -18.03 -35.03 27.68
C VAL A 158 -17.50 -33.70 28.17
N ASP A 159 -16.35 -33.74 28.85
CA ASP A 159 -15.59 -32.54 29.21
C ASP A 159 -14.70 -32.04 28.05
N ALA A 160 -13.91 -30.99 28.31
CA ALA A 160 -13.00 -30.42 27.31
C ALA A 160 -11.88 -31.38 26.85
N THR A 161 -11.61 -32.47 27.58
CA THR A 161 -10.65 -33.52 27.20
C THR A 161 -11.30 -34.64 26.38
N GLY A 162 -12.64 -34.61 26.23
CA GLY A 162 -13.42 -35.66 25.59
C GLY A 162 -13.76 -36.83 26.52
N ALA A 163 -13.45 -36.73 27.82
CA ALA A 163 -13.75 -37.78 28.79
C ALA A 163 -15.26 -37.80 29.10
N PRO A 164 -15.92 -38.98 29.09
CA PRO A 164 -17.34 -39.07 29.33
C PRO A 164 -17.69 -38.84 30.80
N PHE A 165 -18.55 -37.86 31.05
CA PHE A 165 -19.10 -37.52 32.35
C PHE A 165 -20.38 -38.30 32.66
N VAL A 166 -21.33 -38.30 31.72
CA VAL A 166 -22.65 -38.93 31.88
C VAL A 166 -23.05 -39.63 30.58
N ARG A 167 -23.43 -40.91 30.68
CA ARG A 167 -24.02 -41.66 29.57
C ARG A 167 -25.52 -41.41 29.46
N MET A 168 -25.95 -40.86 28.33
CA MET A 168 -27.32 -40.46 28.03
C MET A 168 -27.99 -41.29 26.92
N GLY A 169 -27.33 -42.32 26.36
CA GLY A 169 -27.85 -43.09 25.22
C GLY A 169 -29.32 -43.54 25.35
N SER A 170 -29.75 -43.96 26.55
CA SER A 170 -31.14 -44.36 26.83
C SER A 170 -32.19 -43.24 26.73
N LEU A 171 -31.76 -41.98 26.65
CA LEU A 171 -32.59 -40.79 26.49
C LEU A 171 -32.75 -40.38 25.03
N PHE A 172 -32.15 -41.11 24.09
CA PHE A 172 -32.23 -40.88 22.66
C PHE A 172 -32.76 -42.12 21.93
N ARG A 173 -33.23 -41.92 20.70
CA ARG A 173 -33.56 -43.00 19.76
C ARG A 173 -33.16 -42.59 18.35
N VAL A 174 -32.87 -43.57 17.50
CA VAL A 174 -32.72 -43.35 16.06
C VAL A 174 -34.09 -43.41 15.39
N THR A 175 -34.43 -42.41 14.59
CA THR A 175 -35.66 -42.37 13.80
C THR A 175 -35.52 -43.20 12.51
N GLU A 176 -36.60 -43.49 11.81
CA GLU A 176 -36.56 -44.21 10.52
C GLU A 176 -35.69 -43.52 9.45
N LYS A 177 -35.50 -42.20 9.57
CA LYS A 177 -34.63 -41.40 8.69
C LYS A 177 -33.17 -41.35 9.15
N GLY A 178 -32.80 -42.09 10.20
CA GLY A 178 -31.44 -42.12 10.75
C GLY A 178 -31.05 -40.94 11.63
N VAL A 179 -32.01 -40.06 11.96
CA VAL A 179 -31.78 -38.92 12.87
C VAL A 179 -31.85 -39.40 14.32
N ILE A 180 -30.89 -38.98 15.14
CA ILE A 180 -30.85 -39.21 16.59
C ILE A 180 -31.76 -38.19 17.25
N LYS A 181 -32.80 -38.63 17.95
CA LYS A 181 -33.79 -37.74 18.57
C LYS A 181 -33.96 -38.02 20.05
N ALA A 182 -33.93 -36.98 20.86
CA ALA A 182 -34.26 -37.03 22.27
C ALA A 182 -35.67 -37.60 22.51
N THR A 183 -35.78 -38.55 23.43
CA THR A 183 -37.05 -39.13 23.89
C THR A 183 -37.56 -38.50 25.17
N LYS A 184 -36.66 -37.96 26.00
CA LYS A 184 -36.97 -37.28 27.27
C LYS A 184 -36.15 -35.98 27.40
N PRO A 185 -36.48 -34.92 26.63
CA PRO A 185 -35.76 -33.65 26.66
C PRO A 185 -35.55 -33.09 28.07
N ASN A 186 -36.57 -33.15 28.94
CA ASN A 186 -36.46 -32.69 30.34
C ASN A 186 -35.34 -33.40 31.13
N LYS A 187 -35.13 -34.71 30.93
CA LYS A 187 -34.06 -35.44 31.62
C LYS A 187 -32.69 -35.06 31.07
N ILE A 188 -32.60 -34.86 29.76
CA ILE A 188 -31.36 -34.40 29.11
C ILE A 188 -31.01 -32.99 29.62
N ARG A 189 -31.98 -32.08 29.73
CA ARG A 189 -31.78 -30.75 30.33
C ARG A 189 -31.16 -30.83 31.72
N ASN A 190 -31.69 -31.70 32.59
CA ASN A 190 -31.13 -31.87 33.93
C ASN A 190 -29.70 -32.42 33.89
N HIS A 191 -29.38 -33.35 32.99
CA HIS A 191 -28.01 -33.84 32.82
C HIS A 191 -27.07 -32.76 32.29
N VAL A 192 -27.49 -31.98 31.30
CA VAL A 192 -26.73 -30.85 30.75
C VAL A 192 -26.47 -29.81 31.84
N LEU A 193 -27.50 -29.42 32.61
CA LEU A 193 -27.37 -28.45 33.71
C LEU A 193 -26.41 -28.93 34.80
N ASN A 194 -26.56 -30.19 35.24
CA ASN A 194 -25.66 -30.78 36.24
C ASN A 194 -24.25 -31.00 35.70
N GLY A 195 -24.11 -31.30 34.40
CA GLY A 195 -22.84 -31.49 33.72
C GLY A 195 -22.03 -30.21 33.63
N LEU A 196 -22.66 -29.04 33.48
CA LEU A 196 -21.96 -27.75 33.46
C LEU A 196 -21.18 -27.49 34.74
N ALA A 197 -21.77 -27.77 35.91
CA ALA A 197 -21.09 -27.64 37.20
C ALA A 197 -19.89 -28.60 37.34
N ALA A 198 -19.82 -29.63 36.49
CA ALA A 198 -18.75 -30.61 36.45
C ALA A 198 -17.84 -30.47 35.22
N GLY A 199 -17.95 -29.36 34.45
CA GLY A 199 -17.08 -29.07 33.31
C GLY A 199 -17.46 -29.72 31.97
N ALA A 200 -18.68 -30.24 31.83
CA ALA A 200 -19.16 -30.77 30.55
C ALA A 200 -19.29 -29.66 29.50
N SER A 201 -18.69 -29.87 28.32
CA SER A 201 -18.61 -28.88 27.23
C SER A 201 -18.99 -29.45 25.86
N GLY A 202 -19.31 -30.75 25.77
CA GLY A 202 -19.71 -31.38 24.52
C GLY A 202 -20.68 -32.55 24.69
N ILE A 203 -21.32 -32.91 23.58
CA ILE A 203 -22.14 -34.12 23.43
C ILE A 203 -21.44 -35.02 22.42
N ARG A 204 -20.87 -36.14 22.89
CA ARG A 204 -20.29 -37.17 22.05
C ARG A 204 -21.37 -38.16 21.64
N VAL A 205 -21.39 -38.53 20.37
CA VAL A 205 -22.31 -39.55 19.84
C VAL A 205 -21.51 -40.63 19.13
N VAL A 206 -21.92 -41.88 19.34
CA VAL A 206 -21.43 -43.06 18.61
C VAL A 206 -22.63 -43.83 18.07
N GLY A 207 -22.66 -44.08 16.76
CA GLY A 207 -23.75 -44.83 16.11
C GLY A 207 -23.27 -45.63 14.91
N VAL A 208 -24.08 -46.58 14.47
CA VAL A 208 -23.78 -47.45 13.32
C VAL A 208 -24.85 -47.27 12.24
N ASP A 209 -24.44 -47.14 10.98
CA ASP A 209 -25.34 -47.01 9.83
C ASP A 209 -25.92 -48.35 9.34
N ALA A 210 -26.65 -48.33 8.22
CA ALA A 210 -27.30 -49.52 7.69
C ALA A 210 -26.29 -50.51 7.08
N GLU A 211 -25.17 -49.99 6.59
CA GLU A 211 -24.05 -50.69 5.97
C GLU A 211 -23.07 -51.25 7.01
N GLY A 212 -23.20 -50.84 8.28
CA GLY A 212 -22.46 -51.37 9.41
C GLY A 212 -21.24 -50.55 9.80
N PHE A 213 -21.07 -49.32 9.30
CA PHE A 213 -19.96 -48.44 9.68
C PHE A 213 -20.27 -47.66 10.97
N THR A 214 -19.27 -47.56 11.85
CA THR A 214 -19.32 -46.73 13.05
C THR A 214 -19.02 -45.27 12.71
N HIS A 215 -19.84 -44.37 13.23
CA HIS A 215 -19.67 -42.92 13.17
C HIS A 215 -19.55 -42.40 14.60
N GLU A 216 -18.51 -41.62 14.87
CA GLU A 216 -18.26 -40.98 16.16
C GLU A 216 -17.80 -39.54 15.97
N ASN A 217 -18.43 -38.62 16.69
CA ASN A 217 -17.97 -37.24 16.77
C ASN A 217 -18.61 -36.56 18.00
N THR A 218 -18.08 -35.39 18.36
CA THR A 218 -18.54 -34.56 19.47
C THR A 218 -19.00 -33.22 18.95
N ILE A 219 -20.17 -32.77 19.40
CA ILE A 219 -20.62 -31.38 19.22
C ILE A 219 -20.36 -30.60 20.50
N ALA A 220 -19.54 -29.55 20.41
CA ALA A 220 -19.34 -28.62 21.51
C ALA A 220 -20.60 -27.77 21.71
N TYR A 221 -20.94 -27.45 22.96
CA TYR A 221 -22.07 -26.58 23.25
C TYR A 221 -21.79 -25.66 24.45
N ARG A 222 -22.49 -24.53 24.46
CA ARG A 222 -22.69 -23.69 25.63
C ARG A 222 -24.16 -23.64 25.97
N LEU A 223 -24.50 -23.63 27.25
CA LEU A 223 -25.90 -23.57 27.66
C LEU A 223 -26.37 -22.12 27.66
N GLY A 224 -27.39 -21.85 26.84
CA GLY A 224 -28.09 -20.58 26.80
C GLY A 224 -29.12 -20.48 27.90
N ILE A 225 -28.79 -19.85 29.03
CA ILE A 225 -29.64 -19.78 30.23
C ILE A 225 -29.90 -18.35 30.71
N LEU A 226 -29.20 -17.37 30.15
CA LEU A 226 -29.24 -15.98 30.57
C LEU A 226 -30.06 -15.12 29.61
N ASP A 227 -30.49 -13.98 30.09
CA ASP A 227 -31.00 -12.90 29.26
C ASP A 227 -29.95 -11.79 29.17
N LEU A 228 -29.75 -11.27 27.96
CA LEU A 228 -28.90 -10.13 27.66
C LEU A 228 -29.76 -9.03 27.04
N GLU A 229 -29.88 -7.90 27.74
CA GLU A 229 -30.45 -6.68 27.19
C GLU A 229 -29.32 -5.74 26.78
N VAL A 230 -29.37 -5.20 25.56
CA VAL A 230 -28.38 -4.22 25.09
C VAL A 230 -29.09 -2.95 24.65
N ALA A 231 -28.68 -1.82 25.20
CA ALA A 231 -29.16 -0.49 24.82
C ALA A 231 -28.01 0.34 24.28
N LEU A 232 -28.19 0.94 23.11
CA LEU A 232 -27.26 1.93 22.60
C LEU A 232 -27.56 3.30 23.23
N LYS A 233 -26.51 4.06 23.50
CA LYS A 233 -26.58 5.42 24.03
C LYS A 233 -25.90 6.38 23.07
N VAL A 234 -26.55 7.51 22.82
CA VAL A 234 -25.98 8.59 21.99
C VAL A 234 -24.72 9.18 22.63
N PRO A 235 -23.71 9.59 21.83
CA PRO A 235 -22.53 10.26 22.33
C PRO A 235 -22.81 11.71 22.73
N PRO A 236 -22.00 12.28 23.64
CA PRO A 236 -21.99 13.72 23.87
C PRO A 236 -21.66 14.55 22.62
N SER A 237 -20.78 14.06 21.74
CA SER A 237 -20.42 14.77 20.50
C SER A 237 -21.54 14.84 19.46
N LEU A 238 -22.54 13.95 19.52
CA LEU A 238 -23.71 13.95 18.62
C LEU A 238 -24.96 13.38 19.33
N PRO A 239 -25.64 14.18 20.18
CA PRO A 239 -26.81 13.72 20.93
C PRO A 239 -28.01 13.33 20.06
N SER A 240 -28.02 13.70 18.78
CA SER A 240 -29.08 13.40 17.82
C SER A 240 -28.80 12.17 16.94
N LEU A 241 -27.75 11.40 17.23
CA LEU A 241 -27.41 10.20 16.45
C LEU A 241 -28.57 9.20 16.43
N ASN A 242 -28.97 8.77 15.23
CA ASN A 242 -30.01 7.75 15.09
C ASN A 242 -29.48 6.37 15.50
N LEU A 243 -30.11 5.76 16.50
CA LEU A 243 -29.72 4.46 17.04
C LEU A 243 -30.56 3.30 16.48
N ALA A 244 -31.57 3.60 15.65
CA ALA A 244 -32.46 2.60 15.11
C ALA A 244 -31.82 1.79 13.96
N GLY A 245 -32.04 0.48 13.95
CA GLY A 245 -31.61 -0.37 12.84
C GLY A 245 -30.09 -0.52 12.72
N LEU A 246 -29.34 -0.29 13.79
CA LEU A 246 -27.88 -0.38 13.77
C LEU A 246 -27.43 -1.83 13.93
N PRO A 247 -26.52 -2.32 13.06
CA PRO A 247 -25.96 -3.66 13.21
C PRO A 247 -25.00 -3.70 14.41
N LEU A 248 -25.14 -4.75 15.21
CA LEU A 248 -24.27 -5.04 16.35
C LEU A 248 -23.81 -6.49 16.26
N THR A 249 -22.52 -6.70 16.44
CA THR A 249 -21.91 -8.01 16.64
C THR A 249 -21.63 -8.20 18.12
N ILE A 250 -22.06 -9.34 18.66
CA ILE A 250 -21.79 -9.75 20.04
C ILE A 250 -21.04 -11.08 19.97
N GLU A 251 -19.81 -11.09 20.46
CA GLU A 251 -18.93 -12.26 20.44
C GLU A 251 -18.72 -12.74 21.87
N VAL A 252 -18.88 -14.05 22.09
CA VAL A 252 -18.47 -14.69 23.34
C VAL A 252 -16.99 -15.06 23.19
N LEU A 253 -16.11 -14.31 23.85
CA LEU A 253 -14.67 -14.41 23.64
C LEU A 253 -14.12 -15.81 24.00
N GLY A 254 -13.16 -16.28 23.21
CA GLY A 254 -12.57 -17.63 23.37
C GLY A 254 -13.46 -18.76 22.84
N THR A 255 -14.45 -18.42 22.01
CA THR A 255 -15.43 -19.36 21.44
C THR A 255 -15.73 -18.98 19.99
N ASN A 256 -16.39 -19.88 19.26
CA ASN A 256 -16.91 -19.58 17.92
C ASN A 256 -18.33 -18.98 17.95
N THR A 257 -18.81 -18.56 19.12
CA THR A 257 -20.18 -18.05 19.31
C THR A 257 -20.24 -16.57 18.97
N ILE A 258 -20.89 -16.25 17.84
CA ILE A 258 -21.06 -14.89 17.36
C ILE A 258 -22.54 -14.65 17.07
N TYR A 259 -23.06 -13.55 17.57
CA TYR A 259 -24.40 -13.05 17.27
C TYR A 259 -24.30 -11.81 16.40
N GLN A 260 -24.98 -11.83 15.26
CA GLN A 260 -25.17 -10.67 14.40
C GLN A 260 -26.63 -10.22 14.53
N VAL A 261 -26.83 -9.06 15.12
CA VAL A 261 -28.15 -8.55 15.51
C VAL A 261 -28.30 -7.11 15.07
N VAL A 262 -29.54 -6.62 15.07
CA VAL A 262 -29.87 -5.25 14.68
C VAL A 262 -30.75 -4.64 15.77
N THR A 263 -30.47 -3.39 16.16
CA THR A 263 -31.26 -2.68 17.17
C THR A 263 -32.65 -2.30 16.67
N ASP A 264 -33.61 -2.24 17.59
CA ASP A 264 -34.96 -1.76 17.33
C ASP A 264 -35.02 -0.23 17.17
N GLN A 265 -36.23 0.34 17.11
CA GLN A 265 -36.44 1.79 16.96
C GLN A 265 -35.92 2.63 18.14
N ALA A 266 -35.76 2.03 19.31
CA ALA A 266 -35.23 2.68 20.51
C ALA A 266 -33.71 2.50 20.65
N GLY A 267 -33.06 1.78 19.73
CA GLY A 267 -31.65 1.42 19.87
C GLY A 267 -31.42 0.27 20.86
N VAL A 268 -32.44 -0.54 21.12
CA VAL A 268 -32.42 -1.63 22.10
C VAL A 268 -32.53 -2.99 21.38
N LEU A 269 -31.97 -4.03 21.99
CA LEU A 269 -32.23 -5.42 21.64
C LEU A 269 -32.21 -6.30 22.88
N THR A 270 -32.87 -7.45 22.79
CA THR A 270 -32.87 -8.47 23.84
C THR A 270 -32.53 -9.82 23.22
N LEU A 271 -31.52 -10.48 23.79
CA LEU A 271 -31.21 -11.87 23.51
C LEU A 271 -31.63 -12.72 24.71
N LYS A 272 -32.49 -13.71 24.43
CA LYS A 272 -32.90 -14.72 25.40
C LYS A 272 -32.05 -15.97 25.21
N GLU A 273 -31.90 -16.75 26.27
CA GLU A 273 -31.14 -18.01 26.23
C GLU A 273 -29.70 -17.81 25.74
N PHE A 274 -29.05 -16.79 26.31
CA PHE A 274 -27.69 -16.39 26.05
C PHE A 274 -26.71 -17.16 26.97
N PRO A 275 -25.53 -17.57 26.49
CA PRO A 275 -24.56 -18.34 27.27
C PRO A 275 -23.76 -17.47 28.25
N MET A 276 -23.17 -18.10 29.26
CA MET A 276 -22.18 -17.46 30.13
C MET A 276 -20.85 -17.23 29.40
N GLY A 277 -20.11 -16.21 29.83
CA GLY A 277 -18.77 -15.89 29.38
C GLY A 277 -18.52 -14.39 29.26
N VAL A 278 -17.29 -14.05 28.86
CA VAL A 278 -16.84 -12.68 28.56
C VAL A 278 -17.33 -12.26 27.18
N LEU A 279 -17.92 -11.07 27.07
CA LEU A 279 -18.51 -10.58 25.82
C LEU A 279 -17.76 -9.41 25.22
N ALA A 280 -17.52 -9.46 23.91
CA ALA A 280 -17.12 -8.30 23.13
C ALA A 280 -18.27 -7.79 22.25
N PHE A 281 -18.47 -6.48 22.28
CA PHE A 281 -19.47 -5.78 21.48
C PHE A 281 -18.80 -4.98 20.38
N ARG A 282 -19.34 -5.04 19.16
CA ARG A 282 -18.86 -4.28 18.01
C ARG A 282 -20.02 -3.79 17.15
N GLY A 283 -20.24 -2.49 17.12
CA GLY A 283 -21.20 -1.83 16.26
C GLY A 283 -20.60 -0.55 15.68
N VAL A 284 -20.99 -0.20 14.47
CA VAL A 284 -20.50 1.00 13.79
C VAL A 284 -21.63 1.68 13.03
N THR A 285 -21.65 3.00 13.06
CA THR A 285 -22.46 3.84 12.18
C THR A 285 -21.67 5.06 11.75
N GLN A 286 -22.15 5.75 10.72
CA GLN A 286 -21.55 6.98 10.24
C GLN A 286 -22.59 8.09 10.16
N ALA A 287 -22.25 9.26 10.69
CA ALA A 287 -23.09 10.45 10.60
C ALA A 287 -22.22 11.67 10.31
N GLY A 288 -22.58 12.47 9.31
CA GLY A 288 -21.82 13.67 8.93
C GLY A 288 -20.36 13.41 8.51
N GLY A 289 -20.07 12.21 8.00
CA GLY A 289 -18.69 11.82 7.63
C GLY A 289 -17.86 11.24 8.78
N VAL A 290 -18.36 11.28 10.02
CA VAL A 290 -17.68 10.78 11.22
C VAL A 290 -18.19 9.39 11.59
N PHE A 291 -17.27 8.47 11.93
CA PHE A 291 -17.61 7.15 12.44
C PHE A 291 -17.87 7.18 13.95
N TYR A 292 -18.89 6.44 14.37
CA TYR A 292 -19.28 6.23 15.76
C TYR A 292 -19.34 4.74 16.05
N TYR A 293 -18.72 4.31 17.15
CA TYR A 293 -18.56 2.91 17.52
C TYR A 293 -19.25 2.60 18.84
N ALA A 294 -20.08 1.57 18.84
CA ALA A 294 -20.43 0.83 20.06
C ALA A 294 -19.42 -0.30 20.21
N SER A 295 -18.34 -0.04 20.95
CA SER A 295 -17.33 -1.05 21.28
C SER A 295 -17.12 -1.12 22.79
N GLY A 296 -16.98 -2.33 23.31
CA GLY A 296 -16.76 -2.58 24.73
C GLY A 296 -16.61 -4.06 25.00
N ILE A 297 -16.07 -4.38 26.17
CA ILE A 297 -16.03 -5.75 26.70
C ILE A 297 -16.79 -5.75 28.02
N ALA A 298 -17.72 -6.69 28.18
CA ALA A 298 -18.35 -7.00 29.47
C ALA A 298 -17.65 -8.22 30.07
N ASP A 299 -17.40 -8.15 31.37
CA ASP A 299 -16.76 -9.20 32.17
C ASP A 299 -17.64 -10.45 32.30
N ASP A 300 -17.11 -11.48 32.97
CA ASP A 300 -17.69 -12.82 32.95
C ASP A 300 -19.14 -12.84 33.44
N ILE A 301 -20.04 -13.14 32.52
CA ILE A 301 -21.48 -13.06 32.75
C ILE A 301 -21.97 -14.35 33.39
N TRP A 302 -22.19 -14.30 34.71
CA TRP A 302 -22.78 -15.39 35.51
C TRP A 302 -24.29 -15.28 35.71
N GLY A 303 -24.89 -14.17 35.27
CA GLY A 303 -26.31 -13.86 35.48
C GLY A 303 -26.87 -13.02 34.33
N SER A 304 -28.19 -12.84 34.29
CA SER A 304 -28.78 -11.98 33.25
C SER A 304 -28.32 -10.53 33.45
N ILE A 305 -27.98 -9.85 32.37
CA ILE A 305 -27.43 -8.49 32.42
C ILE A 305 -28.11 -7.54 31.42
N ALA A 306 -28.09 -6.26 31.75
CA ALA A 306 -28.33 -5.15 30.86
C ALA A 306 -27.01 -4.43 30.57
N VAL A 307 -26.72 -4.19 29.30
CA VAL A 307 -25.52 -3.51 28.81
C VAL A 307 -25.94 -2.22 28.12
N THR A 308 -25.35 -1.10 28.56
CA THR A 308 -25.46 0.17 27.83
C THR A 308 -24.15 0.44 27.09
N LEU A 309 -24.21 0.56 25.77
CA LEU A 309 -23.08 0.88 24.90
C LEU A 309 -23.18 2.32 24.40
N THR A 310 -22.22 3.18 24.74
CA THR A 310 -22.18 4.53 24.19
C THR A 310 -21.56 4.49 22.79
N MET A 311 -22.26 5.04 21.80
CA MET A 311 -21.78 5.17 20.41
C MET A 311 -20.71 6.28 20.32
N ARG A 312 -19.43 5.97 20.47
CA ARG A 312 -18.36 6.97 20.58
C ARG A 312 -17.66 7.23 19.25
N SER A 313 -17.41 8.50 18.94
CA SER A 313 -16.42 8.90 17.94
C SER A 313 -15.02 8.95 18.56
N VAL A 314 -13.99 9.15 17.74
CA VAL A 314 -12.63 9.42 18.24
C VAL A 314 -12.60 10.65 19.15
N THR A 315 -13.42 11.68 18.89
CA THR A 315 -13.54 12.84 19.78
C THR A 315 -14.07 12.46 21.16
N ASP A 316 -15.06 11.57 21.24
CA ASP A 316 -15.61 11.10 22.51
C ASP A 316 -14.61 10.21 23.27
N ILE A 317 -13.86 9.37 22.55
CA ILE A 317 -12.78 8.56 23.13
C ILE A 317 -11.74 9.49 23.77
N LYS A 318 -11.28 10.53 23.06
CA LYS A 318 -10.33 11.51 23.58
C LYS A 318 -10.84 12.29 24.79
N ALA A 319 -12.15 12.49 24.87
CA ALA A 319 -12.80 13.13 26.00
C ALA A 319 -13.04 12.19 27.20
N GLY A 320 -12.60 10.93 27.13
CA GLY A 320 -12.78 9.95 28.21
C GLY A 320 -14.23 9.50 28.37
N VAL A 321 -15.05 9.55 27.31
CA VAL A 321 -16.44 9.07 27.37
C VAL A 321 -16.45 7.56 27.57
N ARG A 322 -17.10 7.11 28.65
CA ARG A 322 -17.19 5.69 29.00
C ARG A 322 -17.86 4.87 27.90
N ALA A 323 -17.20 3.78 27.51
CA ALA A 323 -17.61 2.86 26.45
C ALA A 323 -18.91 2.11 26.78
N ILE A 324 -18.91 1.48 27.94
CA ILE A 324 -19.85 0.43 28.33
C ILE A 324 -20.20 0.56 29.82
N SER A 325 -21.46 0.31 30.14
CA SER A 325 -21.94 0.09 31.50
C SER A 325 -22.68 -1.24 31.55
N VAL A 326 -22.47 -2.01 32.61
CA VAL A 326 -23.07 -3.32 32.81
C VAL A 326 -23.84 -3.30 34.13
N GLU A 327 -25.08 -3.81 34.10
CA GLU A 327 -25.95 -3.92 35.27
C GLU A 327 -26.57 -5.33 35.31
N HIS A 328 -26.64 -5.94 36.50
CA HIS A 328 -27.35 -7.21 36.66
C HIS A 328 -28.86 -6.98 36.69
N ILE A 329 -29.59 -7.81 35.96
CA ILE A 329 -31.06 -7.80 35.92
C ILE A 329 -31.64 -9.10 36.45
N ALA A 330 -32.92 -9.07 36.84
CA ALA A 330 -33.63 -10.28 37.19
C ALA A 330 -33.72 -11.20 35.96
N GLY A 331 -33.05 -12.35 36.04
CA GLY A 331 -33.13 -13.39 35.02
C GLY A 331 -34.23 -14.41 35.31
N PRO A 332 -34.43 -15.41 34.44
CA PRO A 332 -35.21 -16.58 34.78
C PRO A 332 -34.66 -17.18 36.09
N GLU A 333 -35.51 -17.29 37.10
CA GLU A 333 -35.18 -17.73 38.46
C GLU A 333 -34.75 -19.21 38.44
N GLN A 334 -33.50 -19.46 38.06
CA GLN A 334 -32.88 -20.76 38.06
C GLN A 334 -31.71 -20.74 39.03
N THR A 335 -31.79 -21.54 40.08
CA THR A 335 -30.65 -21.83 40.94
C THR A 335 -29.62 -22.58 40.09
N LEU A 336 -28.68 -21.85 39.48
CA LEU A 336 -27.51 -22.45 38.88
C LEU A 336 -26.78 -23.23 39.98
N PRO A 337 -26.46 -24.52 39.79
CA PRO A 337 -25.70 -25.31 40.77
C PRO A 337 -24.22 -24.90 40.84
N ILE A 338 -23.85 -23.74 40.28
CA ILE A 338 -22.48 -23.26 40.19
C ILE A 338 -22.35 -22.10 41.19
N PRO A 339 -21.79 -22.33 42.39
CA PRO A 339 -21.42 -21.22 43.27
C PRO A 339 -20.36 -20.37 42.55
N ARG A 340 -20.46 -19.04 42.64
CA ARG A 340 -19.35 -18.14 42.27
C ARG A 340 -18.13 -18.60 43.07
N PRO A 341 -17.03 -19.01 42.44
CA PRO A 341 -15.87 -19.50 43.16
C PRO A 341 -15.32 -18.44 44.11
N ALA A 342 -14.68 -18.91 45.19
CA ALA A 342 -14.07 -18.00 46.16
C ALA A 342 -12.88 -17.29 45.49
N SER A 343 -12.78 -15.97 45.68
CA SER A 343 -11.62 -15.17 45.27
C SER A 343 -10.31 -15.85 45.69
N ARG A 344 -9.33 -15.91 44.78
CA ARG A 344 -7.98 -16.44 45.07
C ARG A 344 -7.37 -15.77 46.32
N GLN A 345 -6.49 -16.48 47.03
CA GLN A 345 -5.59 -15.87 48.01
C GLN A 345 -4.26 -15.53 47.33
N PRO A 346 -3.66 -14.34 47.58
CA PRO A 346 -2.44 -13.92 46.90
C PRO A 346 -1.26 -14.79 47.33
N SER A 347 -0.74 -15.62 46.42
CA SER A 347 0.47 -16.44 46.67
C SER A 347 1.58 -16.24 45.63
N VAL A 348 1.37 -15.44 44.58
CA VAL A 348 2.37 -15.21 43.53
C VAL A 348 2.88 -13.77 43.59
N PRO A 349 4.20 -13.52 43.65
CA PRO A 349 4.76 -12.18 43.47
C PRO A 349 4.47 -11.70 42.05
N GLY A 350 3.75 -10.56 41.93
CA GLY A 350 3.44 -9.94 40.64
C GLY A 350 4.69 -9.68 39.80
N ARG A 351 4.56 -9.82 38.49
CA ARG A 351 5.66 -9.69 37.56
C ARG A 351 5.85 -8.23 37.21
N ASN A 352 7.10 -7.75 37.27
CA ASN A 352 7.43 -6.46 36.70
C ASN A 352 7.42 -6.62 35.17
N GLY A 353 6.31 -6.26 34.52
CA GLY A 353 6.22 -6.20 33.06
C GLY A 353 7.41 -5.42 32.50
N ALA A 354 8.25 -6.07 31.72
CA ALA A 354 9.37 -5.41 31.08
C ALA A 354 8.80 -4.44 30.04
N LEU A 355 9.08 -3.14 30.16
CA LEU A 355 8.69 -2.13 29.17
C LEU A 355 9.21 -2.53 27.79
N LEU A 356 8.39 -2.36 26.75
CA LEU A 356 8.82 -2.52 25.36
C LEU A 356 9.95 -1.48 25.20
N PRO A 357 11.14 -1.88 24.75
CA PRO A 357 12.19 -0.90 24.52
C PRO A 357 11.68 0.10 23.47
N SER A 358 11.59 1.38 23.85
CA SER A 358 11.22 2.44 22.92
C SER A 358 12.35 2.59 21.91
N GLY A 359 12.19 2.04 20.71
CA GLY A 359 13.07 2.35 19.58
C GLY A 359 12.95 3.81 19.16
N ASP A 360 13.98 4.36 18.52
CA ASP A 360 13.91 5.70 17.93
C ASP A 360 12.75 5.77 16.91
N GLY A 361 11.76 6.64 17.17
CA GLY A 361 10.59 6.84 16.31
C GLY A 361 9.49 5.76 16.46
N GLU A 362 9.36 5.18 17.65
CA GLU A 362 8.23 4.35 18.08
C GLU A 362 7.46 5.06 19.20
N ASP A 363 6.18 5.35 18.97
CA ASP A 363 5.26 5.89 19.97
C ASP A 363 4.56 4.72 20.67
N THR A 364 4.85 4.49 21.96
CA THR A 364 4.38 3.31 22.70
C THR A 364 3.43 3.66 23.85
N VAL A 365 2.53 2.73 24.16
CA VAL A 365 1.60 2.78 25.29
C VAL A 365 1.54 1.40 25.96
N THR A 366 1.42 1.40 27.28
CA THR A 366 1.28 0.18 28.09
C THR A 366 0.08 0.32 29.00
N VAL A 367 -0.77 -0.71 29.03
CA VAL A 367 -1.91 -0.82 29.93
C VAL A 367 -1.76 -2.08 30.76
N ALA A 368 -2.02 -1.97 32.07
CA ALA A 368 -2.19 -3.12 32.95
C ALA A 368 -3.64 -3.14 33.43
N SER A 369 -4.25 -4.32 33.48
CA SER A 369 -5.54 -4.47 34.14
C SER A 369 -5.43 -4.17 35.65
N GLY A 370 -6.54 -3.79 36.25
CA GLY A 370 -6.62 -3.34 37.65
C GLY A 370 -7.72 -4.07 38.42
N PRO A 371 -8.71 -3.36 39.01
CA PRO A 371 -9.80 -4.01 39.71
C PRO A 371 -10.60 -4.99 38.83
N GLU A 372 -11.19 -6.01 39.44
CA GLU A 372 -12.08 -6.98 38.78
C GLU A 372 -13.20 -6.25 38.02
N GLY A 373 -13.42 -6.63 36.76
CA GLY A 373 -14.48 -6.07 35.91
C GLY A 373 -14.28 -4.60 35.48
N ALA A 374 -13.20 -3.96 35.93
CA ALA A 374 -12.86 -2.60 35.53
C ALA A 374 -12.02 -2.60 34.25
N MET A 375 -12.57 -2.01 33.19
CA MET A 375 -11.83 -1.76 31.96
C MET A 375 -10.83 -0.62 32.17
N ILE A 376 -9.54 -0.91 32.10
CA ILE A 376 -8.48 0.10 32.06
C ILE A 376 -8.16 0.38 30.59
N GLU A 377 -8.14 1.65 30.20
CA GLU A 377 -7.84 2.07 28.83
C GLU A 377 -6.84 3.22 28.81
N GLU A 378 -5.90 3.16 27.88
CA GLU A 378 -4.96 4.25 27.58
C GLU A 378 -4.95 4.53 26.08
N MET A 379 -4.69 5.78 25.73
CA MET A 379 -4.68 6.23 24.35
C MET A 379 -3.43 7.02 24.01
N LEU A 380 -3.04 6.95 22.74
CA LEU A 380 -1.90 7.69 22.21
C LEU A 380 -2.27 8.33 20.87
N ASP A 381 -2.07 9.64 20.78
CA ASP A 381 -2.26 10.41 19.55
C ASP A 381 -0.93 10.54 18.81
N ILE A 382 -0.92 10.11 17.55
CA ILE A 382 0.31 9.99 16.76
C ILE A 382 0.18 10.89 15.53
N PRO A 383 0.97 11.97 15.43
CA PRO A 383 0.98 12.81 14.24
C PRO A 383 1.63 12.07 13.08
N LEU A 384 1.10 12.24 11.88
CA LEU A 384 1.66 11.72 10.64
C LEU A 384 1.87 12.86 9.66
N LYS A 385 3.06 12.92 9.07
CA LYS A 385 3.38 13.91 8.04
C LYS A 385 2.64 13.64 6.74
N LYS A 386 2.39 14.72 5.99
CA LYS A 386 1.96 14.61 4.60
C LYS A 386 2.93 13.66 3.86
N GLY A 387 2.37 12.69 3.14
CA GLY A 387 3.11 11.73 2.33
C GLY A 387 3.45 10.41 3.02
N THR A 388 3.14 10.22 4.31
CA THR A 388 3.24 8.91 4.96
C THR A 388 2.34 7.90 4.23
N LYS A 389 2.90 6.76 3.82
CA LYS A 389 2.18 5.70 3.11
C LYS A 389 1.83 4.53 4.00
N THR A 390 2.79 4.08 4.79
CA THR A 390 2.62 2.92 5.67
C THR A 390 3.21 3.21 7.03
N ILE A 391 2.57 2.64 8.04
CA ILE A 391 3.04 2.60 9.43
C ILE A 391 2.99 1.17 9.93
N THR A 392 3.71 0.88 11.00
CA THR A 392 3.75 -0.47 11.56
C THR A 392 3.26 -0.45 12.99
N LEU A 393 2.17 -1.17 13.23
CA LEU A 393 1.68 -1.51 14.56
C LEU A 393 2.44 -2.71 15.09
N LYS A 394 3.01 -2.55 16.28
CA LYS A 394 3.63 -3.61 17.06
C LYS A 394 2.89 -3.71 18.39
N TYR A 395 2.50 -4.91 18.81
CA TYR A 395 1.95 -5.11 20.15
C TYR A 395 2.32 -6.46 20.74
N GLU A 396 2.33 -6.54 22.06
CA GLU A 396 2.59 -7.73 22.87
C GLU A 396 1.59 -7.75 24.03
N VAL A 397 1.19 -8.96 24.42
CA VAL A 397 0.35 -9.17 25.59
C VAL A 397 1.08 -10.12 26.53
N CYS A 398 1.08 -9.81 27.82
CA CYS A 398 1.62 -10.67 28.88
C CYS A 398 0.58 -10.82 29.98
N THR A 399 0.52 -11.97 30.62
CA THR A 399 -0.39 -12.21 31.74
C THR A 399 0.31 -12.95 32.87
N ASP A 400 0.03 -12.54 34.10
CA ASP A 400 0.49 -13.26 35.29
C ASP A 400 -0.35 -14.51 35.59
N GLU A 401 -1.45 -14.73 34.85
CA GLU A 401 -2.27 -15.94 34.93
C GLU A 401 -1.55 -17.17 34.36
N TYR A 402 -0.61 -16.99 33.43
CA TYR A 402 0.06 -18.08 32.73
C TYR A 402 1.26 -18.63 33.51
N PRO A 403 1.49 -19.97 33.53
CA PRO A 403 0.70 -21.03 32.90
C PRO A 403 -0.38 -21.62 33.81
N GLU A 404 -0.41 -21.24 35.09
CA GLU A 404 -1.15 -21.97 36.13
C GLU A 404 -2.67 -21.84 36.00
N TYR A 405 -3.13 -20.67 35.56
CA TYR A 405 -4.54 -20.30 35.53
C TYR A 405 -5.07 -20.04 34.13
N VAL A 406 -4.34 -20.46 33.12
CA VAL A 406 -4.77 -20.38 31.72
C VAL A 406 -5.13 -21.79 31.27
N LEU A 407 -6.39 -22.17 31.52
CA LEU A 407 -6.97 -23.47 31.12
C LEU A 407 -8.25 -23.21 30.30
N PRO A 408 -8.67 -24.14 29.41
CA PRO A 408 -9.90 -23.98 28.62
C PRO A 408 -11.16 -23.69 29.45
N GLN A 409 -11.18 -24.13 30.71
CA GLN A 409 -12.25 -23.96 31.69
C GLN A 409 -11.91 -22.98 32.82
N SER A 410 -10.78 -22.27 32.74
CA SER A 410 -10.43 -21.29 33.75
C SER A 410 -11.46 -20.15 33.72
N GLU A 411 -12.00 -19.83 34.88
CA GLU A 411 -12.85 -18.65 35.10
C GLU A 411 -12.05 -17.34 35.05
N PHE A 412 -10.74 -17.46 35.28
CA PHE A 412 -9.80 -16.37 35.20
C PHE A 412 -9.34 -16.25 33.75
N ASN A 413 -9.78 -15.16 33.15
CA ASN A 413 -9.85 -15.06 31.69
C ASN A 413 -9.87 -13.59 31.27
N ASP A 414 -8.86 -12.87 31.73
CA ASP A 414 -8.71 -11.44 31.48
C ASP A 414 -8.91 -11.11 30.00
N ALA A 415 -9.42 -9.91 29.74
CA ALA A 415 -9.70 -9.46 28.39
C ALA A 415 -8.87 -8.24 28.02
N TRP A 416 -8.48 -8.18 26.75
CA TRP A 416 -7.71 -7.06 26.22
C TRP A 416 -8.16 -6.65 24.83
N ALA A 417 -7.82 -5.43 24.44
CA ALA A 417 -8.01 -4.94 23.08
C ALA A 417 -6.92 -3.95 22.63
N VAL A 418 -6.65 -3.94 21.33
CA VAL A 418 -5.82 -2.95 20.63
C VAL A 418 -6.58 -2.44 19.42
N GLU A 419 -6.75 -1.12 19.33
CA GLU A 419 -7.49 -0.45 18.26
C GLU A 419 -6.71 0.74 17.73
N VAL A 420 -6.78 1.00 16.42
CA VAL A 420 -6.16 2.16 15.78
C VAL A 420 -7.19 2.85 14.90
N TYR A 421 -7.35 4.16 15.07
CA TYR A 421 -8.33 4.98 14.37
C TYR A 421 -7.66 6.12 13.61
N ALA A 422 -8.21 6.48 12.45
CA ALA A 422 -7.85 7.69 11.74
C ALA A 422 -8.58 8.91 12.33
N ASN A 423 -7.86 9.93 12.81
CA ASN A 423 -8.49 11.05 13.54
C ASN A 423 -9.39 11.91 12.66
N SER A 424 -9.08 12.02 11.37
CA SER A 424 -9.82 12.87 10.43
C SER A 424 -11.24 12.36 10.12
N THR A 425 -11.46 11.05 10.18
CA THR A 425 -12.75 10.41 9.84
C THR A 425 -13.34 9.61 10.99
N GLY A 426 -12.50 9.14 11.90
CA GLY A 426 -12.82 8.12 12.88
C GLY A 426 -12.72 6.70 12.34
N ALA A 427 -12.34 6.46 11.08
CA ALA A 427 -12.30 5.11 10.51
C ALA A 427 -11.31 4.19 11.26
N THR A 428 -11.73 2.97 11.57
CA THR A 428 -10.87 1.94 12.17
C THR A 428 -9.87 1.42 11.14
N LEU A 429 -8.59 1.51 11.47
CA LEU A 429 -7.48 0.95 10.69
C LEU A 429 -7.08 -0.43 11.20
N PHE A 430 -7.26 -0.67 12.50
CA PHE A 430 -7.00 -1.95 13.15
C PHE A 430 -7.91 -2.11 14.38
N SER A 431 -8.40 -3.32 14.65
CA SER A 431 -9.10 -3.64 15.89
C SER A 431 -8.99 -5.13 16.19
N LYS A 432 -8.45 -5.46 17.36
CA LYS A 432 -8.33 -6.82 17.89
C LYS A 432 -8.76 -6.81 19.36
N SER A 433 -9.57 -7.79 19.76
CA SER A 433 -9.96 -8.00 21.15
C SER A 433 -9.94 -9.50 21.41
N MET A 434 -9.36 -9.93 22.54
CA MET A 434 -9.29 -11.34 22.91
C MET A 434 -9.32 -11.48 24.45
N ASN A 435 -9.56 -12.70 24.92
CA ASN A 435 -9.47 -13.09 26.33
C ASN A 435 -8.32 -14.07 26.54
N VAL A 436 -7.68 -14.09 27.71
CA VAL A 436 -6.42 -14.78 28.01
C VAL A 436 -6.42 -16.29 27.75
N ASN A 437 -7.56 -16.96 27.89
CA ASN A 437 -7.62 -18.40 27.64
C ASN A 437 -7.62 -18.75 26.14
N SER A 438 -8.01 -17.81 25.27
CA SER A 438 -8.04 -18.07 23.83
C SER A 438 -6.64 -18.21 23.21
N GLN A 439 -5.61 -17.59 23.79
CA GLN A 439 -4.24 -17.58 23.28
C GLN A 439 -3.48 -18.88 23.58
N LEU A 440 -4.12 -19.88 24.21
CA LEU A 440 -3.60 -21.25 24.21
C LEU A 440 -3.60 -21.84 22.79
N TRP A 441 -4.56 -21.43 21.95
CA TRP A 441 -4.83 -22.07 20.65
C TRP A 441 -5.00 -21.07 19.49
N SER A 442 -5.28 -19.80 19.81
CA SER A 442 -5.55 -18.75 18.82
C SER A 442 -4.46 -17.70 18.82
N ALA A 443 -3.94 -17.37 17.64
CA ALA A 443 -2.89 -16.38 17.53
C ALA A 443 -3.36 -14.95 17.89
N PRO A 444 -2.50 -14.14 18.54
CA PRO A 444 -1.19 -14.52 19.08
C PRO A 444 -1.24 -15.50 20.26
N THR A 445 -0.35 -16.51 20.28
CA THR A 445 -0.34 -17.58 21.30
C THR A 445 0.70 -17.36 22.40
N TRP A 446 0.45 -17.88 23.60
CA TRP A 446 1.39 -17.80 24.72
C TRP A 446 2.73 -18.49 24.44
N GLN A 447 3.83 -17.84 24.84
CA GLN A 447 5.17 -18.39 24.91
C GLN A 447 5.45 -18.93 26.32
N GLY A 448 6.59 -19.61 26.50
CA GLY A 448 6.97 -20.19 27.79
C GLY A 448 7.15 -19.17 28.91
N ASP A 449 7.30 -17.89 28.57
CA ASP A 449 7.38 -16.78 29.50
C ASP A 449 6.03 -16.10 29.74
N GLY A 450 4.88 -16.63 29.33
CA GLY A 450 3.56 -16.01 29.59
C GLY A 450 3.30 -14.70 28.83
N CYS A 451 4.13 -14.40 27.83
CA CYS A 451 3.89 -13.33 26.86
C CYS A 451 3.59 -13.93 25.49
N THR A 452 2.96 -13.16 24.61
CA THR A 452 2.70 -13.60 23.23
C THR A 452 3.91 -13.47 22.30
N GLY A 453 4.91 -12.70 22.72
CA GLY A 453 5.91 -12.13 21.83
C GLY A 453 5.33 -10.99 20.97
N ASP A 454 6.20 -10.42 20.15
CA ASP A 454 5.90 -9.30 19.28
C ASP A 454 4.97 -9.69 18.12
N VAL A 455 3.79 -9.09 18.07
CA VAL A 455 2.89 -9.14 16.92
C VAL A 455 3.04 -7.88 16.11
N THR A 456 3.27 -8.01 14.80
CA THR A 456 3.50 -6.87 13.90
C THR A 456 2.44 -6.84 12.79
N THR A 457 1.91 -5.65 12.48
CA THR A 457 0.95 -5.42 11.40
C THR A 457 1.26 -4.10 10.70
N THR A 458 1.42 -4.12 9.38
CA THR A 458 1.58 -2.89 8.59
C THR A 458 0.22 -2.32 8.21
N LEU A 459 -0.01 -1.03 8.49
CA LEU A 459 -1.23 -0.31 8.16
C LEU A 459 -0.96 0.64 6.99
N ASN A 460 -1.82 0.63 5.97
CA ASN A 460 -1.76 1.58 4.86
C ASN A 460 -2.52 2.86 5.23
N VAL A 461 -1.81 3.99 5.23
CA VAL A 461 -2.31 5.32 5.56
C VAL A 461 -2.13 6.34 4.42
N GLU A 462 -1.71 5.89 3.23
CA GLU A 462 -1.40 6.77 2.09
C GLU A 462 -2.58 7.68 1.73
N ALA A 463 -3.80 7.13 1.72
CA ALA A 463 -4.99 7.91 1.43
C ALA A 463 -5.28 8.99 2.50
N LEU A 464 -4.91 8.74 3.76
CA LEU A 464 -5.15 9.66 4.88
C LEU A 464 -4.15 10.81 4.91
N ALA A 465 -2.87 10.53 4.61
CA ALA A 465 -1.78 11.50 4.68
C ALA A 465 -1.40 12.11 3.33
N LYS A 466 -2.17 11.87 2.26
CA LYS A 466 -1.82 12.29 0.89
C LYS A 466 -1.63 13.81 0.74
N SER A 467 -2.55 14.59 1.31
CA SER A 467 -2.68 16.02 0.99
C SER A 467 -2.29 16.97 2.12
N ALA A 468 -2.23 16.49 3.35
CA ALA A 468 -1.89 17.29 4.53
C ALA A 468 -1.40 16.37 5.66
N ASP A 469 -0.72 16.97 6.63
CA ASP A 469 -0.43 16.32 7.91
C ASP A 469 -1.76 15.84 8.55
N THR A 470 -1.71 14.66 9.17
CA THR A 470 -2.87 14.02 9.81
C THR A 470 -2.45 13.42 11.14
N SER A 471 -3.35 12.71 11.82
CA SER A 471 -3.00 11.97 13.02
C SER A 471 -3.87 10.72 13.17
N LEU A 472 -3.36 9.78 13.95
CA LEU A 472 -4.07 8.58 14.38
C LEU A 472 -4.27 8.61 15.88
N THR A 473 -5.23 7.83 16.36
CA THR A 473 -5.40 7.50 17.77
C THR A 473 -5.25 6.00 17.92
N MET A 474 -4.26 5.57 18.70
CA MET A 474 -4.14 4.19 19.18
C MET A 474 -4.80 4.09 20.55
N LEU A 475 -5.60 3.05 20.76
CA LEU A 475 -6.34 2.80 21.99
C LEU A 475 -6.09 1.37 22.45
N VAL A 476 -5.59 1.23 23.67
CA VAL A 476 -5.22 -0.05 24.27
C VAL A 476 -6.04 -0.26 25.53
N ARG A 477 -6.47 -1.51 25.76
CA ARG A 477 -7.36 -1.87 26.86
C ARG A 477 -6.97 -3.17 27.52
N SER A 478 -7.16 -3.25 28.83
CA SER A 478 -7.04 -4.48 29.61
C SER A 478 -8.07 -4.49 30.75
N MET A 479 -8.62 -5.66 31.08
CA MET A 479 -9.61 -5.87 32.13
C MET A 479 -9.38 -7.21 32.83
N ASN A 480 -9.34 -7.18 34.16
CA ASN A 480 -9.27 -8.41 34.95
C ASN A 480 -10.66 -9.08 35.02
N VAL A 481 -10.68 -10.40 34.90
CA VAL A 481 -11.92 -11.20 34.92
C VAL A 481 -11.88 -12.21 36.06
N SER A 482 -12.92 -12.21 36.89
CA SER A 482 -13.11 -13.11 38.04
C SER A 482 -12.16 -12.90 39.24
N ASP A 483 -11.11 -12.07 39.12
CA ASP A 483 -10.35 -11.54 40.25
C ASP A 483 -9.69 -10.18 39.97
N GLU A 484 -8.84 -9.71 40.88
CA GLU A 484 -8.03 -8.49 40.75
C GLU A 484 -6.53 -8.70 41.01
N LEU A 485 -6.07 -9.95 41.09
CA LEU A 485 -4.76 -10.29 41.65
C LEU A 485 -3.66 -10.46 40.59
N LEU A 486 -3.97 -11.08 39.46
CA LEU A 486 -2.99 -11.41 38.43
C LEU A 486 -3.25 -10.56 37.18
N PRO A 487 -2.49 -9.47 36.99
CA PRO A 487 -2.77 -8.55 35.89
C PRO A 487 -2.36 -9.11 34.52
N THR A 488 -3.09 -8.65 33.51
CA THR A 488 -2.76 -8.74 32.09
C THR A 488 -2.27 -7.38 31.60
N TYR A 489 -1.08 -7.40 31.01
CA TYR A 489 -0.38 -6.27 30.42
C TYR A 489 -0.52 -6.28 28.91
N VAL A 490 -0.84 -5.13 28.33
CA VAL A 490 -0.93 -4.93 26.88
C VAL A 490 -0.04 -3.77 26.51
N MET A 491 0.88 -4.03 25.60
CA MET A 491 1.90 -3.09 25.19
C MET A 491 1.78 -2.91 23.69
N ALA A 492 1.60 -1.69 23.21
CA ALA A 492 1.46 -1.42 21.80
C ALA A 492 2.27 -0.20 21.39
N GLY A 493 2.74 -0.17 20.16
CA GLY A 493 3.43 0.96 19.57
C GLY A 493 3.18 1.09 18.08
N LEU A 494 3.19 2.32 17.59
CA LEU A 494 3.22 2.61 16.15
C LEU A 494 4.60 3.15 15.78
N SER A 495 5.24 2.53 14.80
CA SER A 495 6.40 3.11 14.11
C SER A 495 5.98 3.74 12.79
N HIS A 496 6.61 4.85 12.45
CA HIS A 496 6.45 5.54 11.17
C HIS A 496 7.80 6.07 10.68
N VAL A 497 7.88 6.53 9.43
CA VAL A 497 9.09 7.19 8.92
C VAL A 497 8.70 8.53 8.32
N ASP A 498 9.42 9.57 8.69
CA ASP A 498 9.23 10.91 8.15
C ASP A 498 10.42 11.32 7.27
N ILE A 499 10.14 12.22 6.33
CA ILE A 499 11.12 12.89 5.49
C ILE A 499 10.67 14.34 5.26
N ASP A 500 11.62 15.25 5.27
CA ASP A 500 11.42 16.66 4.90
C ASP A 500 12.48 17.06 3.87
N ILE A 501 12.07 17.67 2.75
CA ILE A 501 12.97 18.32 1.80
C ILE A 501 13.27 19.73 2.33
N ASP A 502 14.38 19.85 3.06
CA ASP A 502 14.75 21.08 3.78
C ASP A 502 15.09 22.24 2.83
N PHE A 503 15.90 21.96 1.81
CA PHE A 503 16.24 22.92 0.77
C PHE A 503 16.80 22.26 -0.48
N VAL A 504 16.72 23.01 -1.59
CA VAL A 504 17.33 22.67 -2.88
C VAL A 504 18.28 23.81 -3.27
N SER A 505 19.47 23.49 -3.76
CA SER A 505 20.41 24.48 -4.28
C SER A 505 21.00 24.03 -5.62
N ILE A 506 21.16 24.96 -6.54
CA ILE A 506 21.78 24.70 -7.85
C ILE A 506 23.31 24.83 -7.74
N SER A 507 24.04 23.87 -8.31
CA SER A 507 25.46 23.66 -8.01
C SER A 507 26.40 24.82 -8.34
N ASP A 508 25.98 25.77 -9.16
CA ASP A 508 26.79 26.91 -9.59
C ASP A 508 26.05 28.25 -9.54
N ASN A 509 24.96 28.32 -8.77
CA ASN A 509 24.16 29.53 -8.56
C ASN A 509 23.65 30.21 -9.85
N ARG A 510 23.58 29.49 -10.98
CA ARG A 510 23.01 30.04 -12.20
C ARG A 510 21.51 30.30 -12.05
N SER A 511 21.00 31.30 -12.76
CA SER A 511 19.58 31.66 -12.81
C SER A 511 18.87 31.23 -14.11
N HIS A 512 19.58 30.58 -15.02
CA HIS A 512 19.08 30.21 -16.35
C HIS A 512 19.18 28.70 -16.59
N ILE A 513 18.15 28.13 -17.22
CA ILE A 513 18.15 26.73 -17.66
C ILE A 513 17.71 26.66 -19.12
N SER A 514 18.56 26.07 -19.95
CA SER A 514 18.25 25.68 -21.32
C SER A 514 17.37 24.43 -21.41
N VAL A 515 16.29 24.53 -22.18
CA VAL A 515 15.44 23.41 -22.57
C VAL A 515 15.60 23.17 -24.08
N PRO A 516 16.27 22.07 -24.48
CA PRO A 516 16.43 21.73 -25.89
C PRO A 516 15.09 21.53 -26.59
N ARG A 517 15.11 21.61 -27.92
CA ARG A 517 13.94 21.24 -28.74
C ARG A 517 13.56 19.79 -28.50
N SER A 518 12.30 19.47 -28.77
CA SER A 518 11.82 18.09 -28.70
C SER A 518 12.73 17.14 -29.49
N GLY A 519 13.14 16.03 -28.87
CA GLY A 519 14.07 15.04 -29.40
C GLY A 519 15.56 15.36 -29.21
N GLN A 520 15.93 16.53 -28.70
CA GLN A 520 17.32 16.93 -28.48
C GLN A 520 17.75 16.81 -27.02
N HIS A 521 19.07 16.78 -26.80
CA HIS A 521 19.69 16.67 -25.48
C HIS A 521 20.48 17.91 -25.11
N ASN A 522 20.62 18.16 -23.82
CA ASN A 522 21.62 19.11 -23.33
C ASN A 522 23.03 18.49 -23.45
N THR A 523 24.04 19.30 -23.79
CA THR A 523 25.44 18.84 -23.82
C THR A 523 26.17 19.14 -22.51
N TYR A 524 25.78 20.20 -21.82
CA TYR A 524 26.24 20.52 -20.47
C TYR A 524 25.26 20.04 -19.41
N GLN A 525 25.81 19.53 -18.31
CA GLN A 525 25.03 19.09 -17.17
C GLN A 525 24.96 20.19 -16.12
N VAL A 526 23.76 20.39 -15.60
CA VAL A 526 23.50 21.15 -14.38
C VAL A 526 23.02 20.17 -13.33
N THR A 527 23.44 20.39 -12.09
CA THR A 527 23.02 19.60 -10.95
C THR A 527 22.37 20.46 -9.88
N MET A 528 21.47 19.88 -9.11
CA MET A 528 20.98 20.44 -7.86
C MET A 528 21.34 19.53 -6.69
N ASP A 529 21.74 20.12 -5.57
CA ASP A 529 21.88 19.44 -4.29
C ASP A 529 20.58 19.62 -3.50
N ILE A 530 20.02 18.50 -3.05
CA ILE A 530 18.78 18.43 -2.27
C ILE A 530 19.14 17.93 -0.89
N LYS A 531 18.92 18.74 0.14
CA LYS A 531 19.02 18.29 1.54
C LYS A 531 17.65 17.76 1.94
N ALA A 532 17.57 16.47 2.28
CA ALA A 532 16.33 15.81 2.67
C ALA A 532 16.52 15.08 4.00
N THR A 533 16.07 15.67 5.10
CA THR A 533 16.21 15.10 6.44
C THR A 533 15.29 13.89 6.62
N LYS A 534 15.83 12.81 7.19
CA LYS A 534 15.13 11.54 7.47
C LYS A 534 15.82 10.81 8.64
N PRO A 535 15.20 9.79 9.26
CA PRO A 535 15.87 8.93 10.24
C PRO A 535 17.14 8.27 9.67
N LYS A 536 18.15 8.06 10.53
CA LYS A 536 19.48 7.56 10.11
C LYS A 536 19.43 6.17 9.46
N ASP A 537 18.52 5.32 9.89
CA ASP A 537 18.32 3.96 9.39
C ASP A 537 17.34 3.88 8.20
N ALA A 538 16.68 4.98 7.86
CA ALA A 538 15.84 5.09 6.67
C ALA A 538 16.68 5.24 5.39
N LYS A 539 16.20 4.65 4.29
CA LYS A 539 16.85 4.66 2.98
C LYS A 539 16.01 5.42 1.96
N PHE A 540 16.65 6.19 1.09
CA PHE A 540 15.99 6.74 -0.10
C PHE A 540 15.65 5.59 -1.07
N THR A 541 14.38 5.49 -1.46
CA THR A 541 13.88 4.39 -2.30
C THR A 541 13.41 4.85 -3.66
N LYS A 542 12.97 6.12 -3.79
CA LYS A 542 12.58 6.68 -5.07
C LYS A 542 12.87 8.17 -5.11
N ILE A 543 13.33 8.64 -6.27
CA ILE A 543 13.50 10.06 -6.55
C ILE A 543 12.81 10.33 -7.87
N LYS A 544 11.87 11.27 -7.86
CA LYS A 544 11.19 11.77 -9.05
C LYS A 544 11.39 13.26 -9.15
N MET A 545 11.75 13.73 -10.33
CA MET A 545 11.89 15.14 -10.63
C MET A 545 11.13 15.47 -11.91
N THR A 546 10.29 16.50 -11.82
CA THR A 546 9.47 16.98 -12.93
C THR A 546 9.80 18.44 -13.22
N LEU A 547 10.13 18.75 -14.47
CA LEU A 547 10.24 20.13 -14.95
C LEU A 547 8.83 20.71 -15.09
N LEU A 548 8.64 21.92 -14.58
CA LEU A 548 7.40 22.67 -14.60
C LEU A 548 7.56 23.97 -15.38
N GLY A 549 6.49 24.38 -16.06
CA GLY A 549 6.31 25.71 -16.65
C GLY A 549 5.16 26.47 -15.98
N GLU A 550 4.74 27.57 -16.60
CA GLU A 550 3.61 28.39 -16.13
C GLU A 550 2.28 27.62 -16.15
N GLY A 551 2.11 26.66 -17.06
CA GLY A 551 0.90 25.84 -17.22
C GLY A 551 0.90 24.49 -16.50
N GLY A 552 1.92 24.18 -15.68
CA GLY A 552 2.06 22.91 -14.97
C GLY A 552 3.22 22.03 -15.46
N ASP A 553 3.08 20.72 -15.32
CA ASP A 553 4.11 19.72 -15.63
C ASP A 553 4.47 19.76 -17.14
N LEU A 554 5.75 20.01 -17.45
CA LEU A 554 6.29 19.95 -18.82
C LEU A 554 6.87 18.57 -19.14
N GLN A 555 7.71 18.03 -18.25
CA GLN A 555 8.37 16.74 -18.48
C GLN A 555 8.89 16.12 -17.18
N VAL A 556 8.72 14.81 -17.00
CA VAL A 556 9.43 14.04 -15.97
C VAL A 556 10.86 13.77 -16.41
N LEU A 557 11.82 14.41 -15.75
CA LEU A 557 13.24 14.30 -16.05
C LEU A 557 13.88 13.10 -15.37
N ILE A 558 13.48 12.82 -14.13
CA ILE A 558 13.94 11.67 -13.36
C ILE A 558 12.72 10.94 -12.80
N ASP A 559 12.71 9.63 -12.93
CA ASP A 559 11.81 8.71 -12.23
C ASP A 559 12.62 7.44 -11.98
N GLN A 560 13.30 7.41 -10.84
CA GLN A 560 14.32 6.41 -10.53
C GLN A 560 14.09 5.76 -9.17
N THR A 561 14.27 4.45 -9.12
CA THR A 561 14.32 3.66 -7.87
C THR A 561 15.73 3.68 -7.30
N GLY A 562 15.86 4.06 -6.04
CA GLY A 562 17.11 4.16 -5.30
C GLY A 562 18.05 5.25 -5.80
N VAL A 563 19.24 5.26 -5.23
CA VAL A 563 20.35 6.15 -5.61
C VAL A 563 21.23 5.47 -6.66
N GLY A 564 21.71 6.24 -7.64
CA GLY A 564 22.51 5.77 -8.78
C GLY A 564 22.25 6.62 -10.03
N GLY A 565 23.05 6.47 -11.08
CA GLY A 565 22.78 7.13 -12.38
C GLY A 565 22.69 8.66 -12.30
N SER A 566 21.48 9.20 -12.46
CA SER A 566 21.19 10.65 -12.39
C SER A 566 21.14 11.23 -10.96
N VAL A 567 21.21 10.37 -9.94
CA VAL A 567 21.16 10.74 -8.52
C VAL A 567 22.37 10.19 -7.79
N VAL A 568 23.12 11.04 -7.11
CA VAL A 568 24.31 10.70 -6.33
C VAL A 568 24.11 11.09 -4.88
N ASP A 569 24.28 10.16 -3.96
CA ASP A 569 24.32 10.45 -2.52
C ASP A 569 25.68 11.05 -2.14
N ARG A 570 25.65 12.23 -1.53
CA ARG A 570 26.83 12.99 -1.08
C ARG A 570 27.12 12.80 0.41
N GLY A 571 26.35 11.96 1.09
CA GLY A 571 26.33 11.84 2.54
C GLY A 571 25.57 12.97 3.21
N ASN A 572 25.39 12.87 4.54
CA ASN A 572 24.66 13.84 5.36
C ASN A 572 23.25 14.17 4.81
N ASP A 573 22.57 13.17 4.25
CA ASP A 573 21.27 13.26 3.59
C ASP A 573 21.19 14.32 2.47
N ILE A 574 22.30 14.54 1.75
CA ILE A 574 22.34 15.39 0.57
C ILE A 574 22.37 14.53 -0.69
N LEU A 575 21.38 14.72 -1.57
CA LEU A 575 21.29 14.09 -2.87
C LEU A 575 21.66 15.09 -3.96
N ARG A 576 22.65 14.76 -4.79
CA ARG A 576 22.97 15.51 -6.01
C ARG A 576 22.24 14.92 -7.20
N VAL A 577 21.50 15.75 -7.92
CA VAL A 577 20.58 15.33 -8.98
C VAL A 577 20.89 16.07 -10.28
N ILE A 578 21.03 15.36 -11.41
CA ILE A 578 21.22 15.97 -12.73
C ILE A 578 19.88 16.53 -13.23
N VAL A 579 19.77 17.84 -13.35
CA VAL A 579 18.50 18.54 -13.65
C VAL A 579 18.30 18.89 -15.13
N THR A 580 19.21 18.42 -15.99
CA THR A 580 19.23 18.70 -17.43
C THR A 580 18.78 17.50 -18.25
N MET A 581 18.34 17.75 -19.48
CA MET A 581 17.89 16.74 -20.45
C MET A 581 19.10 16.09 -21.15
N SER A 582 20.12 15.72 -20.40
CA SER A 582 21.32 15.04 -20.93
C SER A 582 21.09 13.54 -21.06
N GLN A 583 20.48 12.89 -20.06
CA GLN A 583 20.18 11.44 -20.09
C GLN A 583 18.89 11.09 -20.82
N ARG A 584 17.90 11.99 -20.80
CA ARG A 584 16.63 11.85 -21.53
C ARG A 584 16.48 13.05 -22.46
N ALA A 585 16.17 12.80 -23.73
CA ALA A 585 15.87 13.86 -24.67
C ALA A 585 14.71 14.72 -24.17
N SER A 586 14.71 15.99 -24.53
CA SER A 586 13.58 16.88 -24.31
C SER A 586 12.35 16.32 -25.01
N ALA A 587 11.25 16.18 -24.27
CA ALA A 587 9.91 15.93 -24.83
C ALA A 587 9.10 17.23 -24.92
N VAL A 588 9.64 18.34 -24.41
CA VAL A 588 8.96 19.64 -24.38
C VAL A 588 8.91 20.20 -25.80
N ASN A 589 7.71 20.52 -26.27
CA ASN A 589 7.59 21.31 -27.50
C ASN A 589 7.99 22.76 -27.20
N THR A 590 9.07 23.23 -27.83
CA THR A 590 9.67 24.54 -27.56
C THR A 590 9.34 25.60 -28.62
N ASP A 591 8.52 25.28 -29.62
CA ASP A 591 8.18 26.19 -30.73
C ASP A 591 6.66 26.49 -30.78
N PRO A 592 6.23 27.73 -30.43
CA PRO A 592 7.00 28.73 -29.68
C PRO A 592 7.25 28.28 -28.23
N PRO A 593 8.17 28.93 -27.49
CA PRO A 593 8.47 28.52 -26.13
C PRO A 593 7.24 28.59 -25.20
N PRO A 594 6.93 27.51 -24.46
CA PRO A 594 5.70 27.42 -23.69
C PRO A 594 5.73 28.20 -22.37
N ALA A 595 6.91 28.44 -21.77
CA ALA A 595 7.06 29.09 -20.47
C ALA A 595 8.27 30.06 -20.44
N GLY A 596 8.17 31.16 -19.70
CA GLY A 596 9.29 32.08 -19.47
C GLY A 596 10.09 31.69 -18.23
N ALA A 597 9.38 31.33 -17.17
CA ALA A 597 9.95 30.81 -15.93
C ALA A 597 9.81 29.29 -15.85
N LEU A 598 10.85 28.64 -15.32
CA LEU A 598 10.92 27.21 -15.07
C LEU A 598 11.05 26.93 -13.57
N ARG A 599 10.38 25.86 -13.15
CA ARG A 599 10.47 25.28 -11.80
C ARG A 599 10.68 23.78 -11.88
N TYR A 600 11.08 23.17 -10.79
CA TYR A 600 11.29 21.75 -10.63
C TYR A 600 10.47 21.27 -9.44
N LYS A 601 9.71 20.20 -9.63
CA LYS A 601 9.02 19.49 -8.56
C LYS A 601 9.82 18.24 -8.22
N PHE A 602 10.33 18.19 -7.00
CA PHE A 602 11.04 17.03 -6.47
C PHE A 602 10.10 16.24 -5.59
N ARG A 603 10.09 14.92 -5.78
CA ARG A 603 9.47 13.97 -4.86
C ARG A 603 10.52 12.94 -4.46
N ILE A 604 10.70 12.77 -3.16
CA ILE A 604 11.67 11.82 -2.59
C ILE A 604 10.91 10.87 -1.66
N ASP A 605 10.93 9.58 -1.99
CA ASP A 605 10.34 8.54 -1.16
C ASP A 605 11.43 7.86 -0.31
N VAL A 606 11.13 7.61 0.96
CA VAL A 606 11.98 6.91 1.93
C VAL A 606 11.30 5.67 2.49
N LYS A 607 12.12 4.72 2.94
CA LYS A 607 11.67 3.51 3.62
C LYS A 607 12.53 3.17 4.83
N ARG A 608 11.89 2.80 5.93
CA ARG A 608 12.52 2.27 7.14
C ARG A 608 11.77 1.00 7.54
N LYS A 609 12.42 -0.16 7.45
CA LYS A 609 11.77 -1.48 7.60
C LYS A 609 10.53 -1.58 6.66
N SER A 610 9.33 -1.68 7.21
CA SER A 610 8.04 -1.70 6.50
C SER A 610 7.38 -0.33 6.33
N ASP A 611 7.87 0.70 7.02
CA ASP A 611 7.31 2.05 6.98
C ASP A 611 7.83 2.80 5.77
N GLU A 612 6.93 3.50 5.08
CA GLU A 612 7.23 4.27 3.87
C GLU A 612 6.59 5.65 3.94
N SER A 613 7.32 6.65 3.46
CA SER A 613 6.83 8.02 3.34
C SER A 613 7.49 8.71 2.15
N TYR A 614 6.97 9.87 1.77
CA TYR A 614 7.59 10.73 0.78
C TYR A 614 7.38 12.19 1.14
N ASP A 615 8.25 13.04 0.64
CA ASP A 615 7.99 14.48 0.60
C ASP A 615 8.08 14.99 -0.84
N GLU A 616 7.34 16.07 -1.12
CA GLU A 616 7.27 16.72 -2.42
C GLU A 616 7.32 18.24 -2.31
N GLU A 617 8.32 18.84 -2.95
CA GLU A 617 8.56 20.28 -2.93
C GLU A 617 8.83 20.84 -4.34
N GLU A 618 8.38 22.07 -4.56
CA GLU A 618 8.64 22.82 -5.79
C GLU A 618 9.73 23.87 -5.57
N PHE A 619 10.76 23.82 -6.41
CA PHE A 619 11.87 24.76 -6.38
C PHE A 619 12.03 25.44 -7.74
N GLY A 620 12.30 26.74 -7.78
CA GLY A 620 12.64 27.38 -9.04
C GLY A 620 12.52 28.88 -9.07
N GLY A 621 12.05 29.39 -10.22
CA GLY A 621 12.23 30.79 -10.61
C GLY A 621 13.38 30.98 -11.60
N TYR A 622 13.74 29.92 -12.33
CA TYR A 622 14.78 29.96 -13.35
C TYR A 622 14.24 30.52 -14.65
N THR A 623 15.01 31.37 -15.31
CA THR A 623 14.70 31.82 -16.66
C THR A 623 14.93 30.68 -17.65
N GLY A 624 13.89 30.32 -18.40
CA GLY A 624 13.98 29.34 -19.47
C GLY A 624 14.68 29.94 -20.69
N LEU A 625 15.73 29.25 -21.16
CA LEU A 625 16.38 29.52 -22.44
C LEU A 625 16.00 28.44 -23.46
N TRP A 626 15.63 28.86 -24.66
CA TRP A 626 15.02 28.02 -25.69
C TRP A 626 15.77 28.19 -27.01
N GLY A 627 15.80 27.16 -27.85
CA GLY A 627 16.37 27.26 -29.19
C GLY A 627 15.72 28.39 -30.01
N MET A 628 16.50 29.23 -30.70
CA MET A 628 15.99 30.34 -31.52
C MET A 628 14.98 29.87 -32.59
N PRO A 629 14.12 30.75 -33.14
CA PRO A 629 13.22 30.35 -34.21
C PRO A 629 14.00 29.81 -35.42
N GLN A 630 13.58 28.66 -35.99
CA GLN A 630 14.28 28.04 -37.13
C GLN A 630 14.28 28.93 -38.39
N THR A 631 13.35 29.89 -38.45
CA THR A 631 13.23 30.86 -39.53
C THR A 631 14.34 31.92 -39.52
N VAL A 632 15.11 32.03 -38.43
CA VAL A 632 16.21 32.98 -38.33
C VAL A 632 17.46 32.38 -38.98
N ALA A 633 17.96 33.05 -40.03
CA ALA A 633 19.17 32.61 -40.72
C ALA A 633 20.39 32.68 -39.79
N ARG A 634 21.29 31.70 -39.90
CA ARG A 634 22.55 31.62 -39.13
C ARG A 634 23.76 31.81 -40.03
N TYR A 635 24.88 32.28 -39.49
CA TYR A 635 26.22 32.23 -40.12
C TYR A 635 27.29 32.02 -39.06
N GLY A 636 28.47 31.49 -39.40
CA GLY A 636 29.53 31.20 -38.42
C GLY A 636 29.48 29.77 -37.88
N VAL A 637 30.45 29.43 -37.03
CA VAL A 637 30.61 28.10 -36.41
C VAL A 637 30.07 28.13 -34.97
N ARG A 638 29.65 26.97 -34.45
CA ARG A 638 29.09 26.89 -33.08
C ARG A 638 30.02 26.18 -32.14
N ASP A 639 30.15 26.74 -30.93
CA ASP A 639 30.86 26.10 -29.83
C ASP A 639 30.11 24.87 -29.30
N ALA A 640 30.80 24.05 -28.49
CA ALA A 640 30.15 22.97 -27.74
C ALA A 640 29.17 23.55 -26.70
N GLY A 641 27.96 23.01 -26.60
CA GLY A 641 26.81 23.68 -25.97
C GLY A 641 25.97 24.50 -26.93
N GLY A 642 26.50 24.72 -28.13
CA GLY A 642 25.88 25.56 -29.13
C GLY A 642 25.85 27.02 -28.72
N ASP A 643 25.36 27.78 -29.68
CA ASP A 643 24.90 29.13 -29.50
C ASP A 643 23.55 29.19 -30.21
N ASP A 644 22.45 29.02 -29.48
CA ASP A 644 21.10 29.02 -30.04
C ASP A 644 20.07 29.40 -28.98
N TRP A 645 20.50 29.85 -27.81
CA TRP A 645 19.66 29.89 -26.62
C TRP A 645 19.12 31.30 -26.38
N ALA A 646 17.83 31.47 -26.63
CA ALA A 646 17.09 32.71 -26.46
C ALA A 646 16.18 32.65 -25.25
N LYS A 647 16.05 33.77 -24.53
CA LYS A 647 14.91 33.98 -23.62
C LYS A 647 13.61 33.90 -24.42
N ARG A 648 12.49 33.52 -23.80
CA ARG A 648 11.18 33.43 -24.48
C ARG A 648 10.81 34.72 -25.21
N GLU A 649 11.03 35.87 -24.57
CA GLU A 649 10.72 37.18 -25.13
C GLU A 649 11.63 37.50 -26.33
N THR A 650 12.92 37.16 -26.25
CA THR A 650 13.86 37.26 -27.38
C THR A 650 13.48 36.36 -28.55
N TYR A 651 13.07 35.11 -28.28
CA TYR A 651 12.56 34.20 -29.31
C TYR A 651 11.40 34.86 -30.09
N ARG A 652 10.42 35.39 -29.36
CA ARG A 652 9.24 36.06 -29.97
C ARG A 652 9.65 37.33 -30.72
N TRP A 653 10.60 38.08 -30.19
CA TRP A 653 11.13 39.26 -30.88
C TRP A 653 11.79 38.88 -32.20
N LEU A 654 12.67 37.87 -32.22
CA LEU A 654 13.32 37.37 -33.42
C LEU A 654 12.31 36.90 -34.47
N GLN A 655 11.27 36.18 -34.05
CA GLN A 655 10.21 35.69 -34.94
C GLN A 655 9.42 36.84 -35.58
N ASN A 656 9.12 37.90 -34.83
CA ASN A 656 8.32 39.03 -35.28
C ASN A 656 9.12 40.10 -36.02
N ASN A 657 10.45 40.11 -35.87
CA ASN A 657 11.33 41.17 -36.39
C ASN A 657 12.39 40.61 -37.36
N THR A 658 12.07 39.54 -38.10
CA THR A 658 12.98 38.95 -39.10
C THR A 658 13.44 39.95 -40.15
N GLY A 659 12.65 40.99 -40.45
CA GLY A 659 13.04 42.09 -41.34
C GLY A 659 14.00 43.13 -40.75
N LEU A 660 14.22 43.12 -39.42
CA LEU A 660 15.19 44.00 -38.73
C LEU A 660 16.53 43.32 -38.47
N ILE A 661 16.65 42.03 -38.78
CA ILE A 661 17.85 41.23 -38.54
C ILE A 661 18.37 40.65 -39.85
N THR A 662 19.65 40.31 -39.89
CA THR A 662 20.28 39.65 -41.04
C THR A 662 20.43 38.15 -40.76
N ARG A 663 21.66 37.66 -40.66
CA ARG A 663 22.02 36.31 -40.24
C ARG A 663 22.62 36.43 -38.84
N VAL A 664 22.21 35.59 -37.90
CA VAL A 664 22.70 35.61 -36.50
C VAL A 664 23.94 34.72 -36.36
N ASP A 665 25.00 35.28 -35.77
CA ASP A 665 26.16 34.53 -35.31
C ASP A 665 25.88 34.03 -33.91
N ASP A 666 26.02 34.92 -32.91
CA ASP A 666 26.02 34.64 -31.49
C ASP A 666 24.74 35.16 -30.80
N ILE A 667 24.18 34.36 -29.91
CA ILE A 667 23.16 34.69 -28.91
C ILE A 667 23.67 34.19 -27.55
N SER A 668 22.96 33.35 -26.80
CA SER A 668 23.51 32.73 -25.60
C SER A 668 23.94 31.29 -25.83
N GLY A 669 24.98 30.91 -25.08
CA GLY A 669 25.36 29.51 -24.91
C GLY A 669 24.42 28.75 -23.97
N GLU A 670 24.53 27.42 -24.01
CA GLU A 670 23.67 26.54 -23.23
C GLU A 670 23.73 26.83 -21.72
N HIS A 671 22.54 27.00 -21.12
CA HIS A 671 22.29 27.43 -19.75
C HIS A 671 22.96 28.76 -19.38
N GLY A 672 23.09 29.68 -20.33
CA GLY A 672 23.73 30.98 -20.11
C GLY A 672 25.26 30.91 -20.07
N ARG A 673 25.85 29.83 -20.56
CA ARG A 673 27.30 29.68 -20.62
C ARG A 673 27.88 30.68 -21.60
N ASN A 674 28.93 31.38 -21.17
CA ASN A 674 29.64 32.34 -21.99
C ASN A 674 30.36 31.65 -23.17
N ILE A 675 30.11 32.13 -24.39
CA ILE A 675 30.71 31.68 -25.66
C ILE A 675 31.84 32.60 -26.17
N GLY A 676 32.40 33.44 -25.29
CA GLY A 676 33.58 34.27 -25.60
C GLY A 676 33.48 35.75 -25.20
N HIS A 677 32.32 36.23 -24.73
CA HIS A 677 32.04 37.65 -24.46
C HIS A 677 31.17 37.84 -23.20
N GLN A 678 31.35 38.93 -22.43
CA GLN A 678 30.78 39.08 -21.08
C GLN A 678 29.24 39.23 -21.00
N THR A 679 28.54 39.50 -22.10
CA THR A 679 27.12 39.88 -22.10
C THR A 679 26.16 38.78 -22.57
N HIS A 680 26.65 37.72 -23.22
CA HIS A 680 25.81 36.69 -23.88
C HIS A 680 25.26 35.60 -22.92
N ASP A 681 25.04 35.90 -21.64
CA ASP A 681 24.65 34.91 -20.62
C ASP A 681 23.12 34.72 -20.46
N ARG A 682 22.32 35.62 -21.02
CA ARG A 682 20.86 35.71 -20.74
C ARG A 682 19.95 35.42 -21.92
N GLY A 683 20.51 35.23 -23.11
CA GLY A 683 19.73 35.04 -24.33
C GLY A 683 18.93 36.28 -24.75
N VAL A 684 19.46 37.48 -24.48
CA VAL A 684 18.90 38.78 -24.89
C VAL A 684 19.87 39.61 -25.74
N ASP A 685 21.12 39.15 -25.87
CA ASP A 685 22.19 39.76 -26.66
C ASP A 685 22.37 38.96 -27.95
N ILE A 686 22.43 39.65 -29.09
CA ILE A 686 22.44 39.04 -30.42
C ILE A 686 23.52 39.71 -31.27
N ASP A 687 24.46 38.91 -31.77
CA ASP A 687 25.40 39.30 -32.81
C ASP A 687 24.88 38.85 -34.17
N MET A 688 24.82 39.79 -35.10
CA MET A 688 24.37 39.52 -36.46
C MET A 688 25.31 40.10 -37.52
N PHE A 689 25.19 39.56 -38.72
CA PHE A 689 25.96 40.00 -39.88
C PHE A 689 25.64 41.46 -40.24
N HIS A 690 26.57 42.12 -40.94
CA HIS A 690 26.35 43.48 -41.45
C HIS A 690 25.13 43.56 -42.36
N TYR A 691 24.41 44.70 -42.34
CA TYR A 691 23.27 44.94 -43.23
C TYR A 691 23.64 44.99 -44.72
N TYR A 692 24.89 45.33 -45.03
CA TYR A 692 25.37 45.36 -46.40
C TYR A 692 26.55 44.39 -46.56
N THR A 693 26.41 43.48 -47.53
CA THR A 693 27.43 42.50 -47.89
C THR A 693 28.14 42.99 -49.15
N LEU A 694 29.42 43.30 -49.05
CA LEU A 694 30.23 43.64 -50.22
C LEU A 694 30.38 42.41 -51.13
N PRO A 695 30.58 42.59 -52.44
CA PRO A 695 30.89 41.50 -53.36
C PRO A 695 32.08 40.68 -52.85
N GLY A 696 31.88 39.37 -52.64
CA GLY A 696 32.89 38.46 -52.05
C GLY A 696 32.97 38.48 -50.52
N GLY A 697 32.27 39.38 -49.82
CA GLY A 697 32.33 39.53 -48.37
C GLY A 697 31.43 38.60 -47.57
N ALA A 698 30.60 37.79 -48.22
CA ALA A 698 29.63 36.91 -47.55
C ALA A 698 30.26 35.80 -46.68
N VAL A 699 31.58 35.58 -46.81
CA VAL A 699 32.36 34.52 -46.15
C VAL A 699 32.34 34.66 -44.63
N SER A 700 32.63 35.86 -44.10
CA SER A 700 32.61 36.16 -42.67
C SER A 700 32.46 37.66 -42.44
N GLY A 701 32.06 38.04 -41.23
CA GLY A 701 31.95 39.44 -40.84
C GLY A 701 33.28 40.20 -40.98
N GLY A 702 34.39 39.53 -40.62
CA GLY A 702 35.75 40.06 -40.78
C GLY A 702 36.11 40.28 -42.26
N ALA A 703 35.83 39.30 -43.13
CA ALA A 703 36.08 39.43 -44.57
C ALA A 703 35.28 40.58 -45.20
N ASN A 704 34.02 40.76 -44.78
CA ASN A 704 33.20 41.88 -45.23
C ASN A 704 33.77 43.24 -44.79
N TYR A 705 34.22 43.32 -43.53
CA TYR A 705 34.88 44.51 -42.98
C TYR A 705 36.19 44.83 -43.71
N ASP A 706 37.02 43.82 -43.98
CA ASP A 706 38.28 43.98 -44.72
C ASP A 706 38.05 44.47 -46.16
N LEU A 707 37.00 43.98 -46.82
CA LEU A 707 36.59 44.46 -48.14
C LEU A 707 36.05 45.89 -48.10
N LEU A 708 35.28 46.26 -47.06
CA LEU A 708 34.83 47.64 -46.88
C LEU A 708 36.02 48.59 -46.71
N ARG A 709 37.00 48.18 -45.89
CA ARG A 709 38.25 48.91 -45.69
C ARG A 709 38.97 49.11 -47.03
N GLN A 710 39.14 48.04 -47.81
CA GLN A 710 39.80 48.13 -49.11
C GLN A 710 39.01 49.01 -50.11
N ALA A 711 37.68 48.86 -50.16
CA ALA A 711 36.82 49.67 -51.01
C ALA A 711 36.95 51.17 -50.69
N LEU A 712 37.09 51.53 -49.41
CA LEU A 712 37.33 52.92 -49.02
C LEU A 712 38.71 53.43 -49.46
N ILE A 713 39.78 52.65 -49.27
CA ILE A 713 41.12 53.01 -49.73
C ILE A 713 41.12 53.26 -51.24
N ASP A 714 40.51 52.36 -52.01
CA ASP A 714 40.41 52.48 -53.47
C ASP A 714 39.54 53.66 -53.90
N ALA A 715 38.46 53.96 -53.15
CA ALA A 715 37.59 55.11 -53.41
C ALA A 715 38.32 56.44 -53.18
N ILE A 716 39.14 56.54 -52.12
CA ILE A 716 40.04 57.68 -51.89
C ILE A 716 41.04 57.82 -53.04
N GLY A 717 41.52 56.69 -53.58
CA GLY A 717 42.36 56.63 -54.78
C GLY A 717 41.65 56.97 -56.11
N GLY A 718 40.36 57.30 -56.08
CA GLY A 718 39.59 57.73 -57.25
C GLY A 718 38.78 56.63 -57.96
N ASN A 719 38.72 55.42 -57.41
CA ASN A 719 37.94 54.33 -58.00
C ASN A 719 36.42 54.54 -57.79
N GLN A 720 35.72 54.96 -58.85
CA GLN A 720 34.29 55.23 -58.84
C GLN A 720 33.43 54.00 -58.49
N GLY A 721 33.82 52.80 -58.91
CA GLY A 721 33.08 51.57 -58.60
C GLY A 721 33.12 51.25 -57.11
N GLN A 722 34.27 51.47 -56.46
CA GLN A 722 34.41 51.26 -55.02
C GLN A 722 33.74 52.38 -54.21
N ALA A 723 33.78 53.63 -54.71
CA ALA A 723 33.05 54.75 -54.11
C ALA A 723 31.53 54.49 -54.05
N GLN A 724 30.97 53.86 -55.09
CA GLN A 724 29.57 53.41 -55.10
C GLN A 724 29.30 52.34 -54.04
N GLN A 725 30.19 51.36 -53.86
CA GLN A 725 30.04 50.33 -52.82
C GLN A 725 30.08 50.92 -51.41
N VAL A 726 30.99 51.84 -51.12
CA VAL A 726 31.04 52.55 -49.83
C VAL A 726 29.75 53.33 -49.60
N SER A 727 29.25 54.05 -50.61
CA SER A 727 27.99 54.81 -50.50
C SER A 727 26.77 53.89 -50.27
N ALA A 728 26.74 52.73 -50.92
CA ALA A 728 25.70 51.71 -50.73
C ALA A 728 25.74 51.10 -49.32
N TRP A 729 26.94 50.81 -48.80
CA TRP A 729 27.13 50.37 -47.41
C TRP A 729 26.61 51.41 -46.42
N ILE A 730 26.96 52.70 -46.58
CA ILE A 730 26.48 53.78 -45.69
C ILE A 730 24.96 53.86 -45.74
N THR A 731 24.37 53.92 -46.94
CA THR A 731 22.91 54.12 -47.11
C THR A 731 22.12 52.95 -46.51
N THR A 732 22.54 51.72 -46.80
CA THR A 732 21.88 50.50 -46.31
C THR A 732 22.01 50.39 -44.79
N SER A 733 23.21 50.62 -44.25
CA SER A 733 23.47 50.56 -42.81
C SER A 733 22.67 51.63 -42.07
N ARG A 734 22.68 52.89 -42.52
CA ARG A 734 21.91 53.98 -41.90
C ARG A 734 20.42 53.68 -41.85
N THR A 735 19.84 53.22 -42.96
CA THR A 735 18.40 52.92 -43.06
C THR A 735 18.00 51.78 -42.13
N SER A 736 18.79 50.71 -42.13
CA SER A 736 18.47 49.50 -41.37
C SER A 736 18.72 49.70 -39.87
N LEU A 737 19.84 50.33 -39.49
CA LEU A 737 20.12 50.69 -38.10
C LEU A 737 19.08 51.67 -37.54
N ALA A 738 18.63 52.65 -38.33
CA ALA A 738 17.57 53.56 -37.91
C ALA A 738 16.24 52.82 -37.64
N SER A 739 15.93 51.80 -38.44
CA SER A 739 14.74 50.96 -38.24
C SER A 739 14.88 50.06 -37.01
N LEU A 740 16.06 49.50 -36.78
CA LEU A 740 16.36 48.66 -35.63
C LEU A 740 16.25 49.45 -34.31
N VAL A 741 16.94 50.58 -34.19
CA VAL A 741 16.94 51.38 -32.95
C VAL A 741 15.63 52.14 -32.70
N ALA A 742 14.71 52.15 -33.67
CA ALA A 742 13.35 52.66 -33.48
C ALA A 742 12.44 51.64 -32.76
N ASN A 743 12.87 50.38 -32.64
CA ASN A 743 12.13 49.37 -31.89
C ASN A 743 12.39 49.53 -30.39
N ASN A 744 11.33 49.78 -29.60
CA ASN A 744 11.43 50.05 -28.16
C ASN A 744 12.01 48.89 -27.32
N ASN A 745 12.06 47.68 -27.88
CA ASN A 745 12.67 46.53 -27.19
C ASN A 745 14.20 46.51 -27.32
N VAL A 746 14.77 47.26 -28.27
CA VAL A 746 16.22 47.39 -28.44
C VAL A 746 16.75 48.40 -27.42
N GLY A 747 17.60 47.93 -26.51
CA GLY A 747 18.24 48.77 -25.50
C GLY A 747 19.41 49.55 -26.06
N TYR A 748 20.39 48.85 -26.63
CA TYR A 748 21.54 49.44 -27.28
C TYR A 748 22.04 48.59 -28.43
N VAL A 749 22.82 49.22 -29.32
CA VAL A 749 23.47 48.58 -30.45
C VAL A 749 24.95 48.94 -30.46
N TYR A 750 25.82 47.96 -30.65
CA TYR A 750 27.22 48.23 -31.00
C TYR A 750 27.46 48.00 -32.50
N TYR A 751 28.28 48.86 -33.10
CA TYR A 751 28.69 48.72 -34.49
C TYR A 751 30.13 49.20 -34.77
N ALA A 752 30.54 49.07 -36.02
CA ALA A 752 31.93 49.25 -36.47
C ALA A 752 32.45 50.68 -36.26
N ILE A 753 33.52 50.84 -35.49
CA ILE A 753 34.26 52.10 -35.37
C ILE A 753 35.19 52.34 -36.56
N GLY A 754 35.76 51.26 -37.12
CA GLY A 754 36.83 51.31 -38.11
C GLY A 754 38.18 51.51 -37.43
N SER A 755 38.96 50.44 -37.28
CA SER A 755 40.33 50.51 -36.75
C SER A 755 41.29 51.14 -37.76
N ALA A 756 42.26 51.90 -37.26
CA ALA A 756 43.31 52.52 -38.09
C ALA A 756 44.08 51.47 -38.91
N ASP A 757 44.28 51.74 -40.19
CA ASP A 757 45.05 50.90 -41.11
C ASP A 757 45.48 51.67 -42.36
N GLY A 758 46.77 51.62 -42.71
CA GLY A 758 47.34 52.37 -43.83
C GLY A 758 47.03 53.87 -43.78
N ILE A 759 46.27 54.35 -44.77
CA ILE A 759 45.85 55.77 -44.87
C ILE A 759 44.59 56.10 -44.06
N LEU A 760 43.94 55.11 -43.44
CA LEU A 760 42.69 55.31 -42.71
C LEU A 760 42.96 55.59 -41.23
N PRO A 761 42.42 56.68 -40.65
CA PRO A 761 42.55 56.97 -39.23
C PRO A 761 41.64 56.05 -38.38
N ASP A 762 41.92 55.95 -37.09
CA ASP A 762 40.99 55.31 -36.16
C ASP A 762 39.64 56.06 -36.13
N GLY A 763 38.53 55.32 -36.17
CA GLY A 763 37.18 55.92 -36.27
C GLY A 763 36.67 56.17 -37.68
N TRP A 764 37.38 55.72 -38.73
CA TRP A 764 37.00 56.01 -40.12
C TRP A 764 35.59 55.52 -40.49
N ALA A 765 35.17 54.35 -40.00
CA ALA A 765 33.87 53.78 -40.34
C ALA A 765 32.73 54.52 -39.63
N ARG A 766 32.92 54.86 -38.34
CA ARG A 766 32.02 55.73 -37.60
C ARG A 766 31.87 57.08 -38.29
N ASP A 767 32.96 57.68 -38.75
CA ASP A 767 32.94 59.00 -39.37
C ASP A 767 32.21 58.99 -40.72
N LEU A 768 32.41 57.95 -41.54
CA LEU A 768 31.60 57.75 -42.73
C LEU A 768 30.11 57.57 -42.40
N LEU A 769 29.78 56.73 -41.41
CA LEU A 769 28.39 56.52 -41.01
C LEU A 769 27.75 57.78 -40.44
N THR A 770 28.46 58.57 -39.64
CA THR A 770 27.87 59.70 -38.90
C THR A 770 27.98 61.04 -39.61
N ARG A 771 28.99 61.23 -40.46
CA ARG A 771 29.26 62.51 -41.14
C ARG A 771 29.23 62.40 -42.66
N GLY A 772 29.21 61.18 -43.21
CA GLY A 772 29.32 60.94 -44.64
C GLY A 772 30.71 61.26 -45.20
N ARG A 773 31.71 61.46 -44.34
CA ARG A 773 33.05 61.90 -44.72
C ARG A 773 34.10 61.41 -43.73
N VAL A 774 35.31 61.22 -44.23
CA VAL A 774 36.48 60.83 -43.45
C VAL A 774 37.70 61.57 -43.99
N THR A 775 38.60 61.97 -43.11
CA THR A 775 39.88 62.60 -43.48
C THR A 775 40.98 61.55 -43.38
N PRO A 776 41.56 61.09 -44.51
CA PRO A 776 42.68 60.15 -44.48
C PRO A 776 43.89 60.77 -43.76
N THR A 777 44.82 59.93 -43.29
CA THR A 777 46.08 60.41 -42.68
C THR A 777 46.98 61.11 -43.69
N VAL A 778 46.80 60.84 -44.99
CA VAL A 778 47.47 61.50 -46.11
C VAL A 778 46.46 61.75 -47.22
N GLY A 779 46.32 63.01 -47.67
CA GLY A 779 45.41 63.43 -48.75
C GLY A 779 44.26 64.34 -48.28
N ASP A 780 43.38 64.69 -49.22
CA ASP A 780 42.19 65.51 -48.96
C ASP A 780 41.04 64.69 -48.33
N GLU A 781 40.10 65.37 -47.67
CA GLU A 781 38.90 64.74 -47.11
C GLU A 781 38.10 63.98 -48.18
N TYR A 782 37.79 62.71 -47.93
CA TYR A 782 36.87 61.93 -48.75
C TYR A 782 35.44 62.17 -48.29
N ASN A 783 34.60 62.70 -49.17
CA ASN A 783 33.21 63.07 -48.88
C ASN A 783 32.25 62.35 -49.83
N THR A 784 31.31 61.59 -49.26
CA THR A 784 30.31 60.81 -50.01
C THR A 784 29.08 61.62 -50.42
N GLY A 785 28.93 62.85 -49.93
CA GLY A 785 27.76 63.70 -50.17
C GLY A 785 26.51 63.31 -49.36
N LEU A 786 26.58 62.27 -48.52
CA LEU A 786 25.42 61.76 -47.76
C LEU A 786 25.12 62.53 -46.47
N GLY A 787 25.90 63.55 -46.14
CA GLY A 787 25.68 64.43 -44.98
C GLY A 787 25.75 63.75 -43.62
N ASN A 788 25.34 64.49 -42.58
CA ASN A 788 25.37 64.02 -41.19
C ASN A 788 24.19 63.10 -40.86
N TRP A 789 24.43 62.09 -40.04
CA TRP A 789 23.45 61.17 -39.48
C TRP A 789 23.85 60.84 -38.04
N ASN A 790 23.00 61.19 -37.07
CA ASN A 790 23.31 60.98 -35.65
C ASN A 790 22.21 60.17 -34.97
N ARG A 791 22.60 59.13 -34.23
CA ARG A 791 21.73 58.26 -33.41
C ARG A 791 22.45 57.95 -32.10
N GLN A 792 21.91 58.45 -30.99
CA GLN A 792 22.55 58.32 -29.67
C GLN A 792 22.52 56.89 -29.10
N THR A 793 21.69 56.01 -29.64
CA THR A 793 21.53 54.61 -29.20
C THR A 793 22.55 53.65 -29.81
N ILE A 794 23.40 54.11 -30.73
CA ILE A 794 24.43 53.30 -31.39
C ILE A 794 25.80 53.68 -30.82
N THR A 795 26.50 52.71 -30.26
CA THR A 795 27.88 52.88 -29.80
C THR A 795 28.84 52.22 -30.78
N TYR A 796 29.97 52.85 -31.06
CA TYR A 796 30.94 52.35 -32.03
C TYR A 796 32.22 51.91 -31.32
N ASN A 797 32.70 50.69 -31.58
CA ASN A 797 34.00 50.23 -31.08
C ASN A 797 34.63 49.19 -32.02
N ALA A 798 35.89 48.82 -31.74
CA ALA A 798 36.68 47.96 -32.63
C ALA A 798 36.30 46.47 -32.56
N VAL A 799 35.74 46.00 -31.44
CA VAL A 799 35.29 44.62 -31.28
C VAL A 799 34.17 44.30 -32.28
N HIS A 800 33.31 45.28 -32.54
CA HIS A 800 32.15 45.13 -33.42
C HIS A 800 32.42 45.63 -34.85
N ASN A 801 33.68 45.64 -35.29
CA ASN A 801 34.01 45.95 -36.69
C ASN A 801 33.46 44.88 -37.65
N SER A 802 33.39 43.62 -37.22
CA SER A 802 32.99 42.47 -38.05
C SER A 802 31.50 42.13 -37.97
N HIS A 803 30.72 42.67 -37.03
CA HIS A 803 29.32 42.30 -36.81
C HIS A 803 28.53 43.47 -36.19
N ILE A 804 27.23 43.29 -36.02
CA ILE A 804 26.34 44.20 -35.28
C ILE A 804 25.90 43.47 -34.01
N HIS A 805 26.07 44.08 -32.85
CA HIS A 805 25.57 43.56 -31.58
C HIS A 805 24.31 44.29 -31.16
N ILE A 806 23.31 43.55 -30.70
CA ILE A 806 22.01 44.05 -30.26
C ILE A 806 21.75 43.56 -28.85
N HIS A 807 21.41 44.46 -27.96
CA HIS A 807 20.86 44.10 -26.65
C HIS A 807 19.37 44.42 -26.56
N LEU A 808 18.59 43.50 -26.01
CA LEU A 808 17.15 43.65 -25.79
C LEU A 808 16.82 43.91 -24.30
N ASN A 809 15.86 44.79 -24.03
CA ASN A 809 15.52 45.27 -22.67
C ASN A 809 14.67 44.29 -21.80
N TYR A 810 14.73 42.98 -22.03
CA TYR A 810 13.77 42.00 -21.49
C TYR A 810 14.09 41.39 -20.13
#